data_AF-A0A9W4MUV0-F1
#
_entry.id   AF-A0A9W4MUV0-F1
#
_cell.length_a   1.000
_cell.length_b   1.000
_cell.length_c   1.000
_cell.angle_alpha   90.00
_cell.angle_beta   90.00
_cell.angle_gamma   90.00
#
_symmetry.space_group_name_H-M   'P 1'
#
loop_
_entity.id
_entity.type
_entity.pdbx_description
1 polymer ?
#
loop_
_entity_poly.entity_id
_entity_poly.type
_entity_poly.pdbx_seq_one_letter_code
_entity_poly.pdbx_strand_id
1 'polypeptide(L)'
;MTPSIRIHVAILVCDTPIQPVLRKYGDYYAMFQTLLRQGFKDLEISEESKDIMIEFSEHQMVDNSRFPDLENVDAILLTGSKHDAWADDQWICDITSNVREAVLTCKKPVVGICFGHQILARALGARVGRNKAGWEVSVEKLTLTEAGKELFGKDTLAIDCANLATSLKCEVQGLYLPKRVLSVQGHPEYNEGIMSCLLEARHENGLFDDELYNDGLSRVGDSHDGWLIAKVIARFILDAKTKYITCAMSNQIRTICPSTHKVIFDQPGTSLEEAIKVAAASKQAFECYRTTSLEVRKDIVKRALDIIEQRRDDLARELTAQMGRPIRYCASEINTMRLRAEYLMDIAEESLSDLPGRPEAGFRRMVKRVPVGPVLIAGAWNYPYLTTVNALVPALLAGNSVILRPSPQTPLFGNRLLEVFTEAGLPPQVLQVIHIGNLDVLDKVAQIPEIQSVSFTGSTAGGTRLREATAQHIKPVNLELGGNDPAYVRPDADVKHVAEQLVDGAVFNSGQSCCSIERVYVHEKIYDDFVCAVQEELKSYKLGDPQDQSTTTGPVISTQAMEKIAAHVKDAIAKGAVNSTPQNRSFEVANNPQIQKGNFVSPVVLTNVNHTMATMKEETFGPVMPIMKVSSDEEAITLMNDSDYGLTASVWTKDITRGEELIDRVEAGTVFINRCDYPSPDLAWTGWKTSGLGCTLGPRGYDGFVKLKSYHIKDSSA
;
A
#
# COMPACT_ATOMS: atom_id res chain seq x y z
N MET A 1 32.00 -21.16 -9.07
CA MET A 1 30.53 -21.22 -9.03
C MET A 1 30.01 -20.12 -9.94
N THR A 2 29.14 -20.45 -10.88
CA THR A 2 28.58 -19.51 -11.86
C THR A 2 27.56 -18.60 -11.16
N PRO A 3 27.58 -17.27 -11.35
CA PRO A 3 26.62 -16.36 -10.70
C PRO A 3 25.17 -16.69 -11.08
N SER A 4 24.23 -16.45 -10.16
CA SER A 4 22.81 -16.82 -10.33
C SER A 4 22.06 -15.93 -11.33
N ILE A 5 22.50 -14.67 -11.49
CA ILE A 5 21.92 -13.70 -12.42
C ILE A 5 23.06 -12.93 -13.11
N ARG A 6 22.98 -12.82 -14.44
CA ARG A 6 23.84 -11.97 -15.26
C ARG A 6 23.00 -10.83 -15.83
N ILE A 7 23.45 -9.58 -15.65
CA ILE A 7 22.83 -8.38 -16.21
C ILE A 7 23.82 -7.77 -17.19
N HIS A 8 23.48 -7.78 -18.47
CA HIS A 8 24.29 -7.18 -19.53
C HIS A 8 23.68 -5.87 -20.02
N VAL A 9 24.35 -4.74 -19.75
CA VAL A 9 23.89 -3.41 -20.16
C VAL A 9 24.70 -2.94 -21.37
N ALA A 10 24.03 -2.73 -22.51
CA ALA A 10 24.65 -2.10 -23.68
C ALA A 10 24.61 -0.59 -23.56
N ILE A 11 25.79 0.04 -23.59
CA ILE A 11 25.93 1.50 -23.55
C ILE A 11 26.18 2.00 -24.98
N LEU A 12 25.17 2.67 -25.52
CA LEU A 12 25.18 3.30 -26.85
C LEU A 12 25.74 4.72 -26.71
N VAL A 13 26.99 4.88 -27.16
CA VAL A 13 27.72 6.15 -27.10
C VAL A 13 27.46 6.94 -28.39
N CYS A 14 26.77 8.08 -28.25
CA CYS A 14 26.34 8.92 -29.38
C CYS A 14 27.17 10.19 -29.55
N ASP A 15 28.22 10.37 -28.74
CA ASP A 15 29.10 11.54 -28.78
C ASP A 15 30.46 11.24 -28.13
N THR A 16 31.39 12.20 -28.14
CA THR A 16 32.68 12.12 -27.44
C THR A 16 32.85 13.35 -26.54
N PRO A 17 33.30 13.20 -25.27
CA PRO A 17 33.56 14.34 -24.41
C PRO A 17 34.64 15.27 -24.98
N ILE A 18 34.62 16.54 -24.57
CA ILE A 18 35.67 17.50 -24.93
C ILE A 18 37.06 17.05 -24.42
N GLN A 19 38.13 17.47 -25.09
CA GLN A 19 39.51 17.01 -24.80
C GLN A 19 39.96 17.12 -23.32
N PRO A 20 39.62 18.17 -22.55
CA PRO A 20 39.94 18.22 -21.13
C PRO A 20 39.25 17.13 -20.30
N VAL A 21 37.97 16.86 -20.58
CA VAL A 21 37.18 15.81 -19.90
C VAL A 21 37.64 14.43 -20.36
N LEU A 22 37.81 14.23 -21.66
CA LEU A 22 38.30 12.98 -22.26
C LEU A 22 39.65 12.56 -21.68
N ARG A 23 40.60 13.50 -21.56
CA ARG A 23 41.95 13.23 -21.01
C ARG A 23 41.93 12.83 -19.53
N LYS A 24 40.96 13.30 -18.75
CA LYS A 24 40.92 13.13 -17.29
C LYS A 24 39.96 12.03 -16.83
N TYR A 25 38.84 11.85 -17.51
CA TYR A 25 37.73 10.97 -17.09
C TYR A 25 37.37 9.89 -18.11
N GLY A 26 38.06 9.86 -19.25
CA GLY A 26 37.80 8.90 -20.33
C GLY A 26 36.66 9.33 -21.25
N ASP A 27 36.29 8.43 -22.15
CA ASP A 27 35.12 8.62 -23.02
C ASP A 27 33.80 8.45 -22.23
N TYR A 28 32.68 8.69 -22.91
CA TYR A 28 31.37 8.50 -22.28
C TYR A 28 31.12 7.07 -21.82
N TYR A 29 31.70 6.06 -22.50
CA TYR A 29 31.53 4.68 -22.05
C TYR A 29 32.14 4.48 -20.65
N ALA A 30 33.38 4.91 -20.44
CA ALA A 30 34.06 4.83 -19.16
C ALA A 30 33.32 5.60 -18.05
N MET A 31 32.83 6.81 -18.39
CA MET A 31 32.09 7.66 -17.45
C MET A 31 30.77 7.02 -17.00
N PHE A 32 29.94 6.56 -17.93
CA PHE A 32 28.66 5.94 -17.61
C PHE A 32 28.80 4.54 -17.00
N GLN A 33 29.83 3.79 -17.39
CA GLN A 33 30.14 2.54 -16.71
C GLN A 33 30.48 2.78 -15.24
N THR A 34 31.31 3.78 -14.93
CA THR A 34 31.65 4.15 -13.54
C THR A 34 30.42 4.59 -12.77
N LEU A 35 29.58 5.42 -13.39
CA LEU A 35 28.32 5.89 -12.83
C LEU A 35 27.41 4.70 -12.45
N LEU A 36 27.15 3.79 -13.39
CA LEU A 36 26.30 2.62 -13.17
C LEU A 36 26.87 1.68 -12.10
N ARG A 37 28.19 1.42 -12.11
CA ARG A 37 28.84 0.57 -11.09
C ARG A 37 28.62 1.13 -9.68
N GLN A 38 28.76 2.44 -9.49
CA GLN A 38 28.46 3.06 -8.21
C GLN A 38 26.97 3.00 -7.86
N GLY A 39 26.07 3.19 -8.83
CA GLY A 39 24.63 3.03 -8.62
C GLY A 39 24.25 1.62 -8.13
N PHE A 40 24.87 0.57 -8.70
CA PHE A 40 24.69 -0.80 -8.23
C PHE A 40 25.31 -1.02 -6.84
N LYS A 41 26.48 -0.43 -6.57
CA LYS A 41 27.12 -0.47 -5.25
C LYS A 41 26.27 0.20 -4.16
N ASP A 42 25.60 1.30 -4.46
CA ASP A 42 24.69 2.01 -3.54
C ASP A 42 23.37 1.26 -3.28
N LEU A 43 23.10 0.21 -4.08
CA LEU A 43 22.06 -0.80 -3.85
C LEU A 43 22.60 -2.03 -3.11
N GLU A 44 23.81 -1.96 -2.55
CA GLU A 44 24.52 -3.05 -1.88
C GLU A 44 24.81 -4.25 -2.80
N ILE A 45 24.81 -4.05 -4.13
CA ILE A 45 25.18 -5.06 -5.12
C ILE A 45 26.67 -4.87 -5.44
N SER A 46 27.51 -5.76 -4.92
CA SER A 46 28.94 -5.77 -5.27
C SER A 46 29.22 -6.72 -6.44
N GLU A 47 30.23 -6.39 -7.25
CA GLU A 47 30.78 -7.26 -8.30
C GLU A 47 31.36 -8.58 -7.74
N GLU A 48 31.60 -8.61 -6.43
CA GLU A 48 32.09 -9.77 -5.68
C GLU A 48 30.95 -10.53 -4.98
N SER A 49 29.70 -10.09 -5.09
CA SER A 49 28.56 -10.83 -4.58
C SER A 49 28.40 -12.11 -5.40
N LYS A 50 28.14 -13.25 -4.73
CA LYS A 50 28.04 -14.55 -5.40
C LYS A 50 26.80 -14.66 -6.32
N ASP A 51 25.90 -13.68 -6.27
CA ASP A 51 24.53 -13.82 -6.77
C ASP A 51 24.26 -13.06 -8.06
N ILE A 52 24.86 -11.87 -8.28
CA ILE A 52 24.62 -11.01 -9.45
C ILE A 52 25.93 -10.58 -10.10
N MET A 53 26.07 -10.87 -11.40
CA MET A 53 27.16 -10.40 -12.26
C MET A 53 26.65 -9.32 -13.19
N ILE A 54 27.32 -8.16 -13.21
CA ILE A 54 26.99 -7.04 -14.08
C ILE A 54 28.07 -6.90 -15.13
N GLU A 55 27.65 -6.81 -16.39
CA GLU A 55 28.52 -6.62 -17.54
C GLU A 55 28.05 -5.44 -18.37
N PHE A 56 29.00 -4.82 -19.05
CA PHE A 56 28.76 -3.67 -19.92
C PHE A 56 29.41 -3.91 -21.28
N SER A 57 28.71 -3.54 -22.35
CA SER A 57 29.28 -3.47 -23.70
C SER A 57 29.23 -2.05 -24.24
N GLU A 58 30.30 -1.67 -24.95
CA GLU A 58 30.40 -0.38 -25.61
C GLU A 58 29.91 -0.48 -27.06
N HIS A 59 29.06 0.47 -27.46
CA HIS A 59 28.56 0.57 -28.82
C HIS A 59 28.67 2.01 -29.31
N GLN A 60 29.65 2.28 -30.18
CA GLN A 60 29.87 3.59 -30.79
C GLN A 60 28.90 3.81 -31.95
N MET A 61 28.03 4.82 -31.83
CA MET A 61 26.92 5.05 -32.76
C MET A 61 27.27 6.02 -33.88
N VAL A 62 28.12 7.00 -33.59
CA VAL A 62 28.56 7.99 -34.57
C VAL A 62 29.38 7.30 -35.65
N ASP A 63 28.95 7.45 -36.92
CA ASP A 63 29.61 6.97 -38.15
C ASP A 63 29.83 5.45 -38.29
N ASN A 64 29.43 4.63 -37.32
CA ASN A 64 29.69 3.19 -37.32
C ASN A 64 28.44 2.29 -37.23
N SER A 65 27.28 2.81 -36.78
CA SER A 65 25.98 2.10 -36.68
C SER A 65 26.05 0.63 -36.17
N ARG A 66 26.94 0.33 -35.21
CA ARG A 66 27.13 -1.03 -34.68
C ARG A 66 26.25 -1.30 -33.47
N PHE A 67 25.03 -1.75 -33.72
CA PHE A 67 24.04 -2.02 -32.66
C PHE A 67 24.36 -3.29 -31.85
N PRO A 68 23.97 -3.32 -30.56
CA PRO A 68 23.95 -4.57 -29.81
C PRO A 68 22.99 -5.56 -30.44
N ASP A 69 23.35 -6.84 -30.35
CA ASP A 69 22.38 -7.90 -30.54
C ASP A 69 21.38 -7.86 -29.38
N LEU A 70 20.14 -7.47 -29.71
CA LEU A 70 19.07 -7.28 -28.74
C LEU A 70 18.71 -8.57 -27.99
N GLU A 71 19.03 -9.75 -28.53
CA GLU A 71 18.83 -11.01 -27.81
C GLU A 71 19.84 -11.20 -26.67
N ASN A 72 21.05 -10.66 -26.84
CA ASN A 72 22.20 -10.86 -25.96
C ASN A 72 22.41 -9.76 -24.91
N VAL A 73 21.55 -8.73 -24.90
CA VAL A 73 21.60 -7.62 -23.93
C VAL A 73 20.31 -7.53 -23.13
N ASP A 74 20.43 -7.01 -21.92
CA ASP A 74 19.35 -6.97 -20.93
C ASP A 74 18.76 -5.60 -20.73
N ALA A 75 19.58 -4.57 -20.89
CA ALA A 75 19.16 -3.19 -20.89
C ALA A 75 20.01 -2.40 -21.87
N ILE A 76 19.46 -1.29 -22.30
CA ILE A 76 20.13 -0.34 -23.18
C ILE A 76 20.21 1.00 -22.46
N LEU A 77 21.39 1.60 -22.43
CA LEU A 77 21.60 2.99 -22.00
C LEU A 77 22.07 3.80 -23.21
N LEU A 78 21.32 4.84 -23.56
CA LEU A 78 21.67 5.81 -24.59
C LEU A 78 22.25 7.06 -23.96
N THR A 79 23.42 7.46 -24.41
CA THR A 79 24.13 8.63 -23.92
C THR A 79 24.72 9.49 -25.03
N GLY A 80 24.81 10.79 -24.79
CA GLY A 80 25.47 11.76 -25.65
C GLY A 80 25.08 13.19 -25.28
N SER A 81 25.93 14.15 -25.65
CA SER A 81 25.72 15.60 -25.46
C SER A 81 25.33 16.34 -26.73
N LYS A 82 25.16 15.64 -27.86
CA LYS A 82 24.81 16.28 -29.12
C LYS A 82 23.43 16.93 -29.05
N HIS A 83 23.27 17.97 -29.87
CA HIS A 83 22.02 18.71 -30.04
C HIS A 83 21.58 18.71 -31.52
N ASP A 84 21.63 17.53 -32.14
CA ASP A 84 21.17 17.26 -33.50
C ASP A 84 20.28 16.00 -33.64
N ALA A 85 19.66 15.52 -32.55
CA ALA A 85 18.75 14.38 -32.55
C ALA A 85 17.52 14.54 -33.44
N TRP A 86 17.19 15.74 -33.96
CA TRP A 86 16.16 15.94 -34.98
C TRP A 86 16.64 15.68 -36.42
N ALA A 87 17.95 15.64 -36.66
CA ALA A 87 18.48 15.42 -38.00
C ALA A 87 18.13 14.01 -38.50
N ASP A 88 17.96 13.90 -39.82
CA ASP A 88 17.70 12.62 -40.49
C ASP A 88 19.00 12.00 -41.03
N ASP A 89 20.13 12.28 -40.37
CA ASP A 89 21.37 11.58 -40.64
C ASP A 89 21.15 10.07 -40.48
N GLN A 90 21.75 9.29 -41.38
CA GLN A 90 21.45 7.86 -41.48
C GLN A 90 21.65 7.13 -40.15
N TRP A 91 22.73 7.43 -39.42
CA TRP A 91 23.02 6.82 -38.12
C TRP A 91 21.98 7.16 -37.04
N ILE A 92 21.37 8.37 -37.10
CA ILE A 92 20.31 8.80 -36.17
C ILE A 92 18.99 8.07 -36.49
N CYS A 93 18.69 7.90 -37.78
CA CYS A 93 17.54 7.09 -38.21
C CYS A 93 17.71 5.63 -37.78
N ASP A 94 18.91 5.07 -37.97
CA ASP A 94 19.23 3.68 -37.63
C ASP A 94 19.12 3.43 -36.12
N ILE A 95 19.72 4.29 -35.28
CA ILE A 95 19.61 4.16 -33.82
C ILE A 95 18.18 4.35 -33.33
N THR A 96 17.42 5.27 -33.92
CA THR A 96 16.00 5.46 -33.61
C THR A 96 15.20 4.19 -33.92
N SER A 97 15.47 3.54 -35.05
CA SER A 97 14.85 2.28 -35.44
C SER A 97 15.22 1.13 -34.49
N ASN A 98 16.51 1.02 -34.14
CA ASN A 98 16.99 -0.01 -33.20
C ASN A 98 16.39 0.16 -31.79
N VAL A 99 16.31 1.40 -31.28
CA VAL A 99 15.66 1.70 -30.01
C VAL A 99 14.15 1.41 -30.08
N ARG A 100 13.49 1.73 -31.20
CA ARG A 100 12.08 1.39 -31.40
C ARG A 100 11.87 -0.12 -31.34
N GLU A 101 12.71 -0.89 -32.02
CA GLU A 101 12.67 -2.35 -31.99
C GLU A 101 12.91 -2.88 -30.56
N ALA A 102 13.94 -2.36 -29.87
CA ALA A 102 14.24 -2.73 -28.50
C ALA A 102 13.04 -2.51 -27.57
N VAL A 103 12.38 -1.34 -27.64
CA VAL A 103 11.27 -0.98 -26.74
C VAL A 103 9.94 -1.65 -27.13
N LEU A 104 9.55 -1.59 -28.41
CA LEU A 104 8.23 -2.01 -28.87
C LEU A 104 8.17 -3.50 -29.19
N THR A 105 9.22 -4.05 -29.81
CA THR A 105 9.27 -5.44 -30.28
C THR A 105 9.90 -6.35 -29.24
N CYS A 106 11.15 -6.10 -28.86
CA CYS A 106 11.92 -6.93 -27.94
C CYS A 106 11.59 -6.67 -26.46
N LYS A 107 10.86 -5.58 -26.18
CA LYS A 107 10.41 -5.15 -24.84
C LYS A 107 11.57 -5.03 -23.83
N LYS A 108 12.74 -4.60 -24.28
CA LYS A 108 13.92 -4.35 -23.46
C LYS A 108 13.76 -3.04 -22.67
N PRO A 109 14.25 -2.96 -21.42
CA PRO A 109 14.36 -1.70 -20.70
C PRO A 109 15.38 -0.79 -21.40
N VAL A 110 14.97 0.46 -21.62
CA VAL A 110 15.80 1.47 -22.26
C VAL A 110 15.89 2.73 -21.40
N VAL A 111 17.12 3.18 -21.15
CA VAL A 111 17.45 4.39 -20.41
C VAL A 111 17.96 5.43 -21.40
N GLY A 112 17.29 6.57 -21.54
CA GLY A 112 17.71 7.67 -22.42
C GLY A 112 18.22 8.87 -21.64
N ILE A 113 19.50 9.22 -21.78
CA ILE A 113 20.12 10.35 -21.06
C ILE A 113 20.51 11.45 -22.05
N CYS A 114 20.10 12.70 -21.78
CA CYS A 114 20.33 13.86 -22.65
C CYS A 114 19.99 13.56 -24.12
N PHE A 115 20.93 13.48 -25.07
CA PHE A 115 20.62 13.07 -26.46
C PHE A 115 19.75 11.81 -26.56
N GLY A 116 19.99 10.83 -25.67
CA GLY A 116 19.26 9.57 -25.61
C GLY A 116 17.77 9.70 -25.30
N HIS A 117 17.33 10.70 -24.51
CA HIS A 117 15.89 10.87 -24.24
C HIS A 117 15.13 11.30 -25.49
N GLN A 118 15.78 12.04 -26.39
CA GLN A 118 15.17 12.53 -27.64
C GLN A 118 15.06 11.42 -28.67
N ILE A 119 16.11 10.60 -28.82
CA ILE A 119 16.07 9.40 -29.68
C ILE A 119 14.96 8.46 -29.23
N LEU A 120 14.81 8.26 -27.92
CA LEU A 120 13.75 7.46 -27.33
C LEU A 120 12.35 8.05 -27.62
N ALA A 121 12.19 9.37 -27.56
CA ALA A 121 10.95 10.03 -27.96
C ALA A 121 10.63 9.82 -29.45
N ARG A 122 11.63 9.98 -30.35
CA ARG A 122 11.49 9.69 -31.79
C ARG A 122 11.13 8.23 -32.05
N ALA A 123 11.76 7.31 -31.34
CA ALA A 123 11.50 5.87 -31.44
C ALA A 123 10.03 5.55 -31.09
N LEU A 124 9.45 6.28 -30.13
CA LEU A 124 8.06 6.14 -29.72
C LEU A 124 7.05 6.95 -30.56
N GLY A 125 7.52 7.59 -31.64
CA GLY A 125 6.68 8.26 -32.63
C GLY A 125 6.55 9.77 -32.45
N ALA A 126 7.25 10.37 -31.49
CA ALA A 126 7.26 11.82 -31.32
C ALA A 126 8.14 12.50 -32.39
N ARG A 127 7.77 13.73 -32.79
CA ARG A 127 8.63 14.59 -33.61
C ARG A 127 9.56 15.40 -32.71
N VAL A 128 10.82 15.53 -33.10
CA VAL A 128 11.84 16.37 -32.43
C VAL A 128 12.32 17.44 -33.42
N GLY A 129 12.51 18.67 -32.96
CA GLY A 129 12.94 19.78 -33.82
C GLY A 129 13.57 20.94 -33.03
N ARG A 130 14.15 21.91 -33.75
CA ARG A 130 14.78 23.11 -33.16
C ARG A 130 13.75 24.15 -32.70
N ASN A 131 14.02 24.83 -31.60
CA ASN A 131 13.31 26.03 -31.14
C ASN A 131 14.04 27.33 -31.53
N LYS A 132 13.44 28.49 -31.19
CA LYS A 132 13.98 29.83 -31.50
C LYS A 132 15.35 30.13 -30.88
N ALA A 133 15.72 29.43 -29.82
CA ALA A 133 17.02 29.56 -29.15
C ALA A 133 18.06 28.57 -29.70
N GLY A 134 17.72 27.78 -30.73
CA GLY A 134 18.63 26.80 -31.34
C GLY A 134 18.66 25.43 -30.66
N TRP A 135 17.82 25.21 -29.64
CA TRP A 135 17.79 23.98 -28.84
C TRP A 135 16.68 23.03 -29.25
N GLU A 136 16.84 21.74 -28.96
CA GLU A 136 15.98 20.67 -29.46
C GLU A 136 14.82 20.35 -28.53
N VAL A 137 13.67 20.05 -29.11
CA VAL A 137 12.42 19.90 -28.36
C VAL A 137 11.52 18.88 -29.06
N SER A 138 10.85 18.00 -28.30
CA SER A 138 9.71 17.28 -28.87
C SER A 138 8.52 18.23 -29.05
N VAL A 139 7.97 18.32 -30.25
CA VAL A 139 6.97 19.35 -30.62
C VAL A 139 5.51 18.89 -30.46
N GLU A 140 5.24 17.73 -29.85
CA GLU A 140 3.89 17.24 -29.53
C GLU A 140 3.73 16.91 -28.05
N LYS A 141 2.60 17.31 -27.44
CA LYS A 141 2.30 17.08 -26.01
C LYS A 141 1.98 15.60 -25.78
N LEU A 142 2.67 14.97 -24.83
CA LEU A 142 2.46 13.60 -24.41
C LEU A 142 1.80 13.59 -23.02
N THR A 143 0.69 12.86 -22.84
CA THR A 143 0.04 12.77 -21.52
C THR A 143 0.82 11.81 -20.62
N LEU A 144 1.19 12.25 -19.41
CA LEU A 144 1.99 11.45 -18.49
C LEU A 144 1.12 10.44 -17.72
N THR A 145 1.70 9.28 -17.40
CA THR A 145 1.11 8.29 -16.47
C THR A 145 1.21 8.81 -15.03
N GLU A 146 0.39 8.35 -14.08
CA GLU A 146 0.41 8.85 -12.68
C GLU A 146 1.80 8.75 -12.02
N ALA A 147 2.54 7.66 -12.23
CA ALA A 147 3.93 7.55 -11.78
C ALA A 147 4.88 8.56 -12.46
N GLY A 148 4.61 8.94 -13.72
CA GLY A 148 5.32 10.02 -14.39
C GLY A 148 4.92 11.41 -13.87
N LYS A 149 3.66 11.60 -13.47
CA LYS A 149 3.18 12.85 -12.84
C LYS A 149 3.81 13.06 -11.48
N GLU A 150 3.92 11.99 -10.69
CA GLU A 150 4.53 11.99 -9.36
C GLU A 150 6.05 12.22 -9.44
N LEU A 151 6.72 11.66 -10.45
CA LEU A 151 8.17 11.80 -10.65
C LEU A 151 8.58 13.16 -11.22
N PHE A 152 7.78 13.76 -12.12
CA PHE A 152 8.13 14.99 -12.84
C PHE A 152 7.32 16.23 -12.42
N GLY A 153 6.30 16.06 -11.58
CA GLY A 153 5.44 17.13 -11.05
C GLY A 153 4.52 17.80 -12.09
N LYS A 154 4.20 17.13 -13.21
CA LYS A 154 3.43 17.71 -14.34
C LYS A 154 2.42 16.70 -14.93
N ASP A 155 1.24 17.15 -15.38
CA ASP A 155 0.16 16.29 -15.93
C ASP A 155 0.35 15.82 -17.37
N THR A 156 0.96 16.68 -18.19
CA THR A 156 1.32 16.39 -19.57
C THR A 156 2.76 16.81 -19.77
N LEU A 157 3.54 16.00 -20.47
CA LEU A 157 4.85 16.38 -20.97
C LEU A 157 4.64 17.10 -22.31
N ALA A 158 4.52 18.42 -22.26
CA ALA A 158 4.88 19.24 -23.41
C ALA A 158 6.38 19.45 -23.30
N ILE A 159 7.19 18.92 -24.22
CA ILE A 159 8.56 19.44 -24.29
C ILE A 159 8.37 20.82 -24.93
N ASP A 160 8.31 21.85 -24.10
CA ASP A 160 8.23 23.25 -24.51
C ASP A 160 9.40 23.95 -23.83
N CYS A 161 10.42 24.24 -24.62
CA CYS A 161 11.70 24.80 -24.17
C CYS A 161 11.58 26.31 -23.93
N ALA A 162 10.84 26.69 -22.89
CA ALA A 162 11.00 28.00 -22.30
C ALA A 162 12.05 28.03 -21.17
N ASN A 163 12.70 26.91 -20.83
CA ASN A 163 13.63 26.88 -19.68
C ASN A 163 14.83 25.93 -19.75
N LEU A 164 15.10 25.29 -20.90
CA LEU A 164 16.10 24.21 -20.96
C LEU A 164 17.50 24.63 -21.44
N ALA A 165 17.71 25.92 -21.70
CA ALA A 165 19.03 26.47 -22.04
C ALA A 165 19.39 27.77 -21.30
N THR A 166 18.51 28.28 -20.44
CA THR A 166 18.67 29.56 -19.72
C THR A 166 18.57 29.42 -18.20
N SER A 167 18.43 28.20 -17.68
CA SER A 167 18.36 27.92 -16.24
C SER A 167 19.45 26.92 -15.86
N LEU A 168 20.35 27.31 -14.95
CA LEU A 168 21.31 26.38 -14.33
C LEU A 168 20.69 25.50 -13.22
N LYS A 169 19.37 25.28 -13.27
CA LYS A 169 18.71 24.13 -12.65
C LYS A 169 18.14 23.29 -13.79
N CYS A 170 18.80 22.18 -14.09
CA CYS A 170 18.22 21.18 -14.99
C CYS A 170 17.13 20.45 -14.19
N GLU A 171 15.85 20.79 -14.41
CA GLU A 171 14.76 19.93 -13.95
C GLU A 171 14.81 18.63 -14.75
N VAL A 172 14.82 17.48 -14.09
CA VAL A 172 14.70 16.19 -14.77
C VAL A 172 13.37 16.19 -15.52
N GLN A 173 13.40 16.20 -16.85
CA GLN A 173 12.21 16.01 -17.68
C GLN A 173 12.35 14.67 -18.40
N GLY A 174 11.28 13.88 -18.40
CA GLY A 174 11.34 12.59 -19.05
C GLY A 174 10.03 11.83 -19.18
N LEU A 175 10.11 10.75 -19.95
CA LEU A 175 9.11 9.72 -20.08
C LEU A 175 9.52 8.56 -19.16
N TYR A 176 8.61 8.17 -18.26
CA TYR A 176 8.75 6.94 -17.48
C TYR A 176 7.65 5.96 -17.86
N LEU A 177 8.05 4.82 -18.41
CA LEU A 177 7.22 3.64 -18.52
C LEU A 177 7.81 2.59 -17.60
N PRO A 178 7.10 2.18 -16.52
CA PRO A 178 7.62 1.22 -15.55
C PRO A 178 8.28 0.03 -16.23
N LYS A 179 9.54 -0.25 -15.84
CA LYS A 179 10.35 -1.39 -16.31
C LYS A 179 10.64 -1.43 -17.82
N ARG A 180 10.31 -0.37 -18.57
CA ARG A 180 10.38 -0.31 -20.03
C ARG A 180 11.17 0.88 -20.52
N VAL A 181 10.88 2.06 -19.99
CA VAL A 181 11.50 3.31 -20.42
C VAL A 181 11.78 4.19 -19.20
N LEU A 182 13.03 4.64 -19.07
CA LEU A 182 13.42 5.70 -18.15
C LEU A 182 14.15 6.75 -18.96
N SER A 183 13.76 8.01 -18.87
CA SER A 183 14.50 9.07 -19.53
C SER A 183 14.90 10.18 -18.57
N VAL A 184 16.12 10.68 -18.75
CA VAL A 184 16.76 11.65 -17.88
C VAL A 184 17.29 12.80 -18.75
N GLN A 185 16.71 13.98 -18.59
CA GLN A 185 17.33 15.20 -19.13
C GLN A 185 18.35 15.73 -18.12
N GLY A 186 19.62 15.73 -18.52
CA GLY A 186 20.75 16.11 -17.68
C GLY A 186 21.97 15.23 -17.94
N HIS A 187 23.12 15.63 -17.38
CA HIS A 187 24.39 14.91 -17.45
C HIS A 187 24.77 14.39 -16.05
N PRO A 188 24.14 13.30 -15.55
CA PRO A 188 24.42 12.74 -14.22
C PRO A 188 25.87 12.26 -14.04
N GLU A 189 26.60 12.10 -15.14
CA GLU A 189 28.01 11.78 -15.19
C GLU A 189 28.92 13.00 -14.89
N TYR A 190 28.41 14.23 -14.94
CA TYR A 190 29.18 15.44 -14.71
C TYR A 190 29.09 15.89 -13.25
N ASN A 191 30.18 15.65 -12.50
CA ASN A 191 30.36 16.21 -11.16
C ASN A 191 30.97 17.61 -11.22
N GLU A 192 31.13 18.24 -10.04
CA GLU A 192 31.75 19.57 -9.88
C GLU A 192 33.04 19.70 -10.72
N GLY A 193 33.95 18.73 -10.59
CA GLY A 193 35.23 18.75 -11.27
C GLY A 193 35.17 18.53 -12.79
N ILE A 194 34.10 17.95 -13.34
CA ILE A 194 33.89 17.82 -14.79
C ILE A 194 33.25 19.11 -15.33
N MET A 195 32.27 19.65 -14.59
CA MET A 195 31.59 20.88 -14.95
C MET A 195 32.54 22.08 -15.00
N SER A 196 33.46 22.22 -14.04
CA SER A 196 34.49 23.27 -14.08
C SER A 196 35.32 23.21 -15.36
N CYS A 197 35.82 22.02 -15.72
CA CYS A 197 36.62 21.85 -16.95
C CYS A 197 35.83 22.16 -18.23
N LEU A 198 34.52 21.88 -18.24
CA LEU A 198 33.66 22.15 -19.39
C LEU A 198 33.34 23.64 -19.53
N LEU A 199 33.11 24.33 -18.42
CA LEU A 199 32.91 25.78 -18.40
C LEU A 199 34.18 26.53 -18.79
N GLU A 200 35.34 26.13 -18.26
CA GLU A 200 36.66 26.67 -18.64
C GLU A 200 36.89 26.52 -20.15
N ALA A 201 36.71 25.31 -20.69
CA ALA A 201 36.91 25.07 -22.11
C ALA A 201 35.95 25.90 -22.99
N ARG A 202 34.69 26.07 -22.58
CA ARG A 202 33.72 26.88 -23.34
C ARG A 202 34.05 28.38 -23.30
N HIS A 203 34.58 28.86 -22.19
CA HIS A 203 35.07 30.23 -22.05
C HIS A 203 36.33 30.46 -22.91
N GLU A 204 37.32 29.58 -22.82
CA GLU A 204 38.57 29.66 -23.61
C GLU A 204 38.31 29.63 -25.13
N ASN A 205 37.29 28.91 -25.58
CA ASN A 205 36.89 28.84 -27.00
C ASN A 205 35.93 29.97 -27.42
N GLY A 206 35.66 30.94 -26.55
CA GLY A 206 34.80 32.10 -26.83
C GLY A 206 33.32 31.76 -27.02
N LEU A 207 32.87 30.58 -26.56
CA LEU A 207 31.46 30.19 -26.59
C LEU A 207 30.69 30.80 -25.43
N PHE A 208 31.33 30.94 -24.27
CA PHE A 208 30.77 31.62 -23.09
C PHE A 208 31.53 32.92 -22.87
N ASP A 209 30.81 34.01 -22.60
CA ASP A 209 31.40 35.26 -22.14
C ASP A 209 31.72 35.21 -20.64
N ASP A 210 32.37 36.25 -20.10
CA ASP A 210 32.76 36.31 -18.69
C ASP A 210 31.56 36.21 -17.74
N GLU A 211 30.38 36.68 -18.15
CA GLU A 211 29.17 36.63 -17.34
C GLU A 211 28.64 35.19 -17.25
N LEU A 212 28.46 34.52 -18.38
CA LEU A 212 28.05 33.11 -18.47
C LEU A 212 29.05 32.16 -17.82
N TYR A 213 30.34 32.45 -17.93
CA TYR A 213 31.39 31.62 -17.32
C TYR A 213 31.39 31.72 -15.79
N ASN A 214 31.40 32.94 -15.23
CA ASN A 214 31.40 33.15 -13.79
C ASN A 214 30.08 32.68 -13.16
N ASP A 215 28.97 32.91 -13.84
CA ASP A 215 27.66 32.42 -13.43
C ASP A 215 27.61 30.88 -13.42
N GLY A 216 28.15 30.24 -14.46
CA GLY A 216 28.35 28.80 -14.52
C GLY A 216 29.15 28.29 -13.32
N LEU A 217 30.35 28.84 -13.11
CA LEU A 217 31.27 28.44 -12.03
C LEU A 217 30.65 28.58 -10.64
N SER A 218 29.86 29.63 -10.41
CA SER A 218 29.22 29.89 -9.11
C SER A 218 28.27 28.78 -8.66
N ARG A 219 27.81 27.93 -9.61
CA ARG A 219 26.83 26.85 -9.39
C ARG A 219 27.43 25.47 -9.54
N VAL A 220 28.72 25.38 -9.89
CA VAL A 220 29.42 24.09 -10.05
C VAL A 220 29.49 23.33 -8.73
N GLY A 221 29.59 24.04 -7.61
CA GLY A 221 29.57 23.48 -6.26
C GLY A 221 28.16 23.24 -5.67
N ASP A 222 27.09 23.52 -6.42
CA ASP A 222 25.73 23.18 -5.98
C ASP A 222 25.56 21.66 -5.96
N SER A 223 24.80 21.13 -5.00
CA SER A 223 24.59 19.68 -4.86
C SER A 223 23.91 19.11 -6.10
N HIS A 224 24.67 18.37 -6.91
CA HIS A 224 24.16 17.59 -8.03
C HIS A 224 24.15 16.10 -7.65
N ASP A 225 22.95 15.51 -7.58
CA ASP A 225 22.75 14.14 -7.14
C ASP A 225 23.02 13.09 -8.25
N GLY A 226 24.06 13.27 -9.06
CA GLY A 226 24.42 12.34 -10.14
C GLY A 226 24.52 10.88 -9.68
N TRP A 227 25.00 10.66 -8.45
CA TRP A 227 25.02 9.34 -7.80
C TRP A 227 23.63 8.82 -7.40
N LEU A 228 22.70 9.69 -6.97
CA LEU A 228 21.31 9.29 -6.73
C LEU A 228 20.64 8.86 -8.03
N ILE A 229 20.87 9.62 -9.12
CA ILE A 229 20.39 9.28 -10.45
C ILE A 229 21.00 7.96 -10.92
N ALA A 230 22.29 7.72 -10.64
CA ALA A 230 22.95 6.45 -10.90
C ALA A 230 22.25 5.29 -10.17
N LYS A 231 21.93 5.47 -8.89
CA LYS A 231 21.18 4.49 -8.08
C LYS A 231 19.79 4.23 -8.66
N VAL A 232 19.09 5.26 -9.13
CA VAL A 232 17.77 5.13 -9.80
C VAL A 232 17.88 4.35 -11.10
N ILE A 233 18.87 4.67 -11.95
CA ILE A 233 19.11 3.97 -13.21
C ILE A 233 19.44 2.49 -12.95
N ALA A 234 20.35 2.23 -12.00
CA ALA A 234 20.71 0.87 -11.59
C ALA A 234 19.50 0.08 -11.09
N ARG A 235 18.64 0.72 -10.27
CA ARG A 235 17.41 0.11 -9.77
C ARG A 235 16.42 -0.21 -10.89
N PHE A 236 16.24 0.70 -11.84
CA PHE A 236 15.37 0.49 -13.00
C PHE A 236 15.85 -0.68 -13.87
N ILE A 237 17.15 -0.76 -14.14
CA ILE A 237 17.75 -1.86 -14.91
C ILE A 237 17.58 -3.19 -14.17
N LEU A 238 17.82 -3.19 -12.85
CA LEU A 238 17.61 -4.34 -12.00
C LEU A 238 16.16 -4.81 -12.10
N ASP A 239 15.19 -3.97 -11.73
CA ASP A 239 13.75 -4.28 -11.70
C ASP A 239 13.19 -4.78 -13.06
N ALA A 240 13.84 -4.43 -14.18
CA ALA A 240 13.46 -4.86 -15.51
C ALA A 240 14.09 -6.20 -15.95
N LYS A 241 15.39 -6.40 -15.69
CA LYS A 241 16.09 -7.66 -16.00
C LYS A 241 15.69 -8.76 -15.05
N THR A 242 15.43 -8.40 -13.80
CA THR A 242 14.90 -9.31 -12.81
C THR A 242 13.40 -9.49 -13.00
N LYS A 243 13.00 -9.95 -14.18
CA LYS A 243 11.65 -10.47 -14.46
C LYS A 243 11.21 -11.59 -13.49
N TYR A 244 12.11 -12.02 -12.61
CA TYR A 244 11.89 -12.88 -11.45
C TYR A 244 12.67 -12.46 -10.18
N ILE A 245 13.28 -11.26 -10.17
CA ILE A 245 13.51 -10.48 -8.95
C ILE A 245 12.72 -9.15 -9.03
N THR A 246 11.39 -9.27 -9.09
CA THR A 246 10.60 -8.73 -7.97
C THR A 246 11.36 -9.04 -6.67
N CYS A 247 11.05 -8.56 -5.47
CA CYS A 247 11.10 -9.65 -4.49
C CYS A 247 10.10 -10.66 -5.08
N ALA A 248 10.54 -11.73 -5.76
CA ALA A 248 9.87 -12.97 -5.56
C ALA A 248 10.08 -13.18 -4.04
N MET A 249 9.37 -12.42 -3.19
CA MET A 249 8.05 -12.82 -2.71
C MET A 249 7.52 -13.83 -3.69
N SER A 250 8.18 -14.98 -3.61
CA SER A 250 7.67 -16.26 -3.95
C SER A 250 6.21 -16.13 -3.57
N ASN A 251 5.31 -16.42 -4.50
CA ASN A 251 3.91 -16.40 -4.11
C ASN A 251 3.67 -17.35 -2.93
N GLN A 252 4.66 -18.20 -2.59
CA GLN A 252 4.84 -18.81 -1.29
C GLN A 252 4.42 -17.93 -0.12
N ILE A 253 3.54 -18.51 0.65
CA ILE A 253 3.14 -18.01 1.95
C ILE A 253 4.08 -18.65 2.96
N ARG A 254 4.85 -17.81 3.65
CA ARG A 254 5.60 -18.23 4.84
C ARG A 254 5.13 -17.42 6.03
N THR A 255 4.37 -18.05 6.91
CA THR A 255 3.90 -17.46 8.16
C THR A 255 4.87 -17.79 9.29
N ILE A 256 5.31 -16.75 9.99
CA ILE A 256 6.30 -16.83 11.04
C ILE A 256 5.63 -16.43 12.35
N CYS A 257 5.78 -17.25 13.39
CA CYS A 257 5.32 -16.91 14.74
C CYS A 257 6.02 -15.64 15.23
N PRO A 258 5.31 -14.55 15.56
CA PRO A 258 5.96 -13.30 15.97
C PRO A 258 6.68 -13.40 17.31
N SER A 259 6.30 -14.36 18.17
CA SER A 259 6.94 -14.55 19.49
C SER A 259 8.23 -15.36 19.41
N THR A 260 8.33 -16.30 18.46
CA THR A 260 9.40 -17.32 18.45
C THR A 260 10.21 -17.39 17.17
N HIS A 261 9.77 -16.68 16.12
CA HIS A 261 10.26 -16.74 14.75
C HIS A 261 10.27 -18.13 14.11
N LYS A 262 9.53 -19.09 14.68
CA LYS A 262 9.31 -20.40 14.08
C LYS A 262 8.32 -20.30 12.92
N VAL A 263 8.56 -21.08 11.87
CA VAL A 263 7.64 -21.21 10.74
C VAL A 263 6.40 -22.00 11.17
N ILE A 264 5.21 -21.46 10.89
CA ILE A 264 3.91 -22.08 11.19
C ILE A 264 3.28 -22.65 9.92
N PHE A 265 3.36 -21.91 8.83
CA PHE A 265 2.79 -22.28 7.54
C PHE A 265 3.81 -21.95 6.44
N ASP A 266 4.03 -22.90 5.54
CA ASP A 266 4.96 -22.75 4.43
C ASP A 266 4.46 -23.55 3.22
N GLN A 267 3.87 -22.85 2.24
CA GLN A 267 3.35 -23.46 1.02
C GLN A 267 3.46 -22.49 -0.16
N PRO A 268 3.65 -22.97 -1.39
CA PRO A 268 3.49 -22.15 -2.59
C PRO A 268 2.11 -21.50 -2.62
N GLY A 269 2.03 -20.21 -2.97
CA GLY A 269 0.74 -19.56 -3.18
C GLY A 269 0.13 -19.90 -4.53
N THR A 270 -1.19 -19.74 -4.60
CA THR A 270 -2.04 -19.89 -5.79
C THR A 270 -1.58 -18.97 -6.91
N SER A 271 -1.12 -19.56 -8.01
CA SER A 271 -0.77 -18.84 -9.23
C SER A 271 -1.99 -18.16 -9.87
N LEU A 272 -1.75 -17.21 -10.79
CA LEU A 272 -2.83 -16.58 -11.54
C LEU A 272 -3.64 -17.59 -12.37
N GLU A 273 -2.98 -18.58 -12.97
CA GLU A 273 -3.65 -19.60 -13.78
C GLU A 273 -4.58 -20.48 -12.93
N GLU A 274 -4.15 -20.84 -11.71
CA GLU A 274 -5.00 -21.56 -10.76
C GLU A 274 -6.15 -20.69 -10.28
N ALA A 275 -5.89 -19.40 -9.99
CA ALA A 275 -6.94 -18.46 -9.58
C ALA A 275 -8.01 -18.27 -10.67
N ILE A 276 -7.64 -18.27 -11.95
CA ILE A 276 -8.59 -18.26 -13.08
C ILE A 276 -9.46 -19.51 -13.07
N LYS A 277 -8.88 -20.69 -12.83
CA LYS A 277 -9.65 -21.95 -12.71
C LYS A 277 -10.61 -21.92 -11.50
N VAL A 278 -10.14 -21.44 -10.36
CA VAL A 278 -10.95 -21.24 -9.15
C VAL A 278 -12.11 -20.29 -9.41
N ALA A 279 -11.89 -19.18 -10.11
CA ALA A 279 -12.93 -18.22 -10.44
C ALA A 279 -13.98 -18.80 -11.40
N ALA A 280 -13.56 -19.57 -12.40
CA ALA A 280 -14.46 -20.28 -13.30
C ALA A 280 -15.32 -21.31 -12.54
N ALA A 281 -14.71 -22.10 -11.65
CA ALA A 281 -15.41 -23.02 -10.74
C ALA A 281 -16.42 -22.28 -9.83
N SER A 282 -16.01 -21.15 -9.26
CA SER A 282 -16.87 -20.31 -8.41
C SER A 282 -18.10 -19.81 -9.16
N LYS A 283 -17.93 -19.42 -10.43
CA LYS A 283 -19.03 -19.00 -11.30
C LYS A 283 -19.99 -20.14 -11.61
N GLN A 284 -19.50 -21.36 -11.85
CA GLN A 284 -20.36 -22.52 -12.05
C GLN A 284 -21.17 -22.85 -10.79
N ALA A 285 -20.52 -22.86 -9.62
CA ALA A 285 -21.19 -23.09 -8.34
C ALA A 285 -22.24 -22.01 -8.03
N PHE A 286 -21.96 -20.75 -8.38
CA PHE A 286 -22.91 -19.64 -8.23
C PHE A 286 -24.23 -19.86 -8.96
N GLU A 287 -24.22 -20.37 -10.19
CA GLU A 287 -25.46 -20.57 -10.97
C GLU A 287 -26.45 -21.52 -10.28
N CYS A 288 -25.94 -22.54 -9.58
CA CYS A 288 -26.76 -23.43 -8.77
C CYS A 288 -27.12 -22.78 -7.43
N TYR A 289 -26.12 -22.26 -6.70
CA TYR A 289 -26.29 -21.78 -5.33
C TYR A 289 -27.25 -20.59 -5.22
N ARG A 290 -27.28 -19.69 -6.22
CA ARG A 290 -28.19 -18.53 -6.24
C ARG A 290 -29.68 -18.90 -6.26
N THR A 291 -30.02 -20.15 -6.58
CA THR A 291 -31.39 -20.68 -6.58
C THR A 291 -31.80 -21.39 -5.28
N THR A 292 -30.85 -21.61 -4.38
CA THR A 292 -31.12 -22.17 -3.05
C THR A 292 -32.02 -21.21 -2.26
N SER A 293 -32.91 -21.70 -1.39
CA SER A 293 -33.74 -20.81 -0.57
C SER A 293 -32.90 -20.13 0.53
N LEU A 294 -33.35 -18.97 1.03
CA LEU A 294 -32.64 -18.28 2.10
C LEU A 294 -32.58 -19.12 3.38
N GLU A 295 -33.63 -19.87 3.69
CA GLU A 295 -33.73 -20.76 4.86
C GLU A 295 -32.64 -21.82 4.83
N VAL A 296 -32.46 -22.50 3.69
CA VAL A 296 -31.39 -23.51 3.54
C VAL A 296 -30.01 -22.87 3.71
N ARG A 297 -29.80 -21.65 3.18
CA ARG A 297 -28.54 -20.93 3.37
C ARG A 297 -28.30 -20.54 4.83
N LYS A 298 -29.34 -20.08 5.55
CA LYS A 298 -29.29 -19.78 6.99
C LYS A 298 -28.95 -21.03 7.81
N ASP A 299 -29.55 -22.17 7.49
CA ASP A 299 -29.26 -23.45 8.16
C ASP A 299 -27.80 -23.89 7.98
N ILE A 300 -27.24 -23.73 6.77
CA ILE A 300 -25.82 -24.02 6.52
C ILE A 300 -24.92 -23.09 7.34
N VAL A 301 -25.17 -21.77 7.32
CA VAL A 301 -24.37 -20.79 8.09
C VAL A 301 -24.47 -21.09 9.59
N LYS A 302 -25.67 -21.37 10.11
CA LYS A 302 -25.86 -21.71 11.52
C LYS A 302 -25.07 -22.96 11.93
N ARG A 303 -25.13 -24.04 11.15
CA ARG A 303 -24.34 -25.25 11.40
C ARG A 303 -22.83 -24.96 11.38
N ALA A 304 -22.37 -24.12 10.44
CA ALA A 304 -20.97 -23.71 10.40
C ALA A 304 -20.56 -22.96 11.68
N LEU A 305 -21.39 -22.02 12.17
CA LEU A 305 -21.13 -21.31 13.43
C LEU A 305 -21.05 -22.25 14.63
N ASP A 306 -21.95 -23.23 14.72
CA ASP A 306 -21.96 -24.23 15.79
C ASP A 306 -20.67 -25.09 15.77
N ILE A 307 -20.17 -25.46 14.60
CA ILE A 307 -18.89 -26.20 14.45
C ILE A 307 -17.70 -25.30 14.83
N ILE A 308 -17.70 -24.02 14.44
CA ILE A 308 -16.62 -23.07 14.83
C ILE A 308 -16.58 -22.94 16.36
N GLU A 309 -17.73 -22.79 17.01
CA GLU A 309 -17.81 -22.68 18.46
C GLU A 309 -17.28 -23.94 19.17
N GLN A 310 -17.61 -25.13 18.66
CA GLN A 310 -17.07 -26.39 19.19
C GLN A 310 -15.54 -26.46 19.11
N ARG A 311 -14.92 -25.76 18.15
CA ARG A 311 -13.46 -25.71 17.94
C ARG A 311 -12.80 -24.46 18.54
N ARG A 312 -13.55 -23.61 19.26
CA ARG A 312 -13.13 -22.28 19.72
C ARG A 312 -11.73 -22.25 20.33
N ASP A 313 -11.46 -23.14 21.28
CA ASP A 313 -10.20 -23.10 22.05
C ASP A 313 -8.99 -23.49 21.19
N ASP A 314 -9.18 -24.37 20.21
CA ASP A 314 -8.12 -24.76 19.27
C ASP A 314 -7.86 -23.66 18.23
N LEU A 315 -8.92 -23.03 17.73
CA LEU A 315 -8.80 -21.86 16.87
C LEU A 315 -8.10 -20.70 17.60
N ALA A 316 -8.42 -20.47 18.88
CA ALA A 316 -7.77 -19.47 19.70
C ALA A 316 -6.26 -19.74 19.87
N ARG A 317 -5.86 -21.02 20.04
CA ARG A 317 -4.44 -21.42 20.07
C ARG A 317 -3.75 -21.17 18.72
N GLU A 318 -4.41 -21.48 17.60
CA GLU A 318 -3.88 -21.20 16.26
C GLU A 318 -3.69 -19.70 16.00
N LEU A 319 -4.62 -18.85 16.45
CA LEU A 319 -4.49 -17.39 16.35
C LEU A 319 -3.32 -16.88 17.18
N THR A 320 -3.25 -17.29 18.45
CA THR A 320 -2.15 -16.94 19.36
C THR A 320 -0.79 -17.28 18.74
N ALA A 321 -0.68 -18.46 18.13
CA ALA A 321 0.56 -18.88 17.47
C ALA A 321 0.91 -18.01 16.25
N GLN A 322 -0.06 -17.76 15.37
CA GLN A 322 0.16 -17.04 14.10
C GLN A 322 0.43 -15.55 14.28
N MET A 323 -0.33 -14.88 15.16
CA MET A 323 -0.30 -13.41 15.26
C MET A 323 0.07 -12.86 16.63
N GLY A 324 0.26 -13.71 17.64
CA GLY A 324 0.85 -13.31 18.92
C GLY A 324 -0.09 -12.59 19.88
N ARG A 325 -1.40 -12.47 19.60
CA ARG A 325 -2.36 -12.01 20.61
C ARG A 325 -2.33 -12.95 21.82
N PRO A 326 -2.32 -12.43 23.05
CA PRO A 326 -2.39 -13.26 24.25
C PRO A 326 -3.59 -14.21 24.23
N ILE A 327 -3.36 -15.49 24.58
CA ILE A 327 -4.32 -16.59 24.49
C ILE A 327 -5.63 -16.29 25.22
N ARG A 328 -5.57 -15.53 26.32
CA ARG A 328 -6.72 -15.11 27.12
C ARG A 328 -7.74 -14.27 26.34
N TYR A 329 -7.34 -13.65 25.22
CA TYR A 329 -8.19 -12.80 24.38
C TYR A 329 -8.59 -13.44 23.04
N CYS A 330 -7.96 -14.53 22.63
CA CYS A 330 -8.22 -15.11 21.31
C CYS A 330 -9.59 -15.78 21.21
N ALA A 331 -10.07 -16.40 22.30
CA ALA A 331 -11.39 -17.05 22.32
C ALA A 331 -12.55 -16.04 22.22
N SER A 332 -12.38 -14.81 22.70
CA SER A 332 -13.43 -13.79 22.63
C SER A 332 -13.68 -13.33 21.19
N GLU A 333 -12.68 -13.38 20.30
CA GLU A 333 -12.88 -13.09 18.87
C GLU A 333 -13.93 -14.01 18.26
N ILE A 334 -13.91 -15.31 18.59
CA ILE A 334 -14.88 -16.28 18.09
C ILE A 334 -16.28 -16.00 18.63
N ASN A 335 -16.40 -15.64 19.91
CA ASN A 335 -17.67 -15.29 20.51
C ASN A 335 -18.27 -14.04 19.84
N THR A 336 -17.47 -12.98 19.66
CA THR A 336 -17.91 -11.75 19.00
C THR A 336 -18.22 -11.98 17.52
N MET A 337 -17.46 -12.84 16.84
CA MET A 337 -17.73 -13.26 15.46
C MET A 337 -19.11 -13.93 15.34
N ARG A 338 -19.44 -14.84 16.27
CA ARG A 338 -20.75 -15.49 16.32
C ARG A 338 -21.87 -14.48 16.49
N LEU A 339 -21.74 -13.54 17.44
CA LEU A 339 -22.75 -12.49 17.66
C LEU A 339 -23.00 -11.65 16.40
N ARG A 340 -21.94 -11.28 15.66
CA ARG A 340 -22.09 -10.57 14.38
C ARG A 340 -22.79 -11.42 13.32
N ALA A 341 -22.42 -12.70 13.21
CA ALA A 341 -23.03 -13.61 12.25
C ALA A 341 -24.52 -13.84 12.54
N GLU A 342 -24.89 -13.98 13.82
CA GLU A 342 -26.27 -14.13 14.27
C GLU A 342 -27.11 -12.91 13.93
N TYR A 343 -26.63 -11.70 14.24
CA TYR A 343 -27.32 -10.48 13.83
C TYR A 343 -27.53 -10.40 12.31
N LEU A 344 -26.49 -10.68 11.52
CA LEU A 344 -26.59 -10.64 10.06
C LEU A 344 -27.60 -11.68 9.55
N MET A 345 -27.63 -12.89 10.13
CA MET A 345 -28.65 -13.90 9.82
C MET A 345 -30.07 -13.42 10.16
N ASP A 346 -30.25 -12.71 11.27
CA ASP A 346 -31.55 -12.23 11.73
C ASP A 346 -32.14 -11.19 10.78
N ILE A 347 -31.32 -10.24 10.31
CA ILE A 347 -31.77 -9.19 9.38
C ILE A 347 -31.85 -9.65 7.91
N ALA A 348 -31.35 -10.84 7.58
CA ALA A 348 -31.17 -11.29 6.19
C ALA A 348 -32.48 -11.25 5.36
N GLU A 349 -33.62 -11.61 5.96
CA GLU A 349 -34.91 -11.62 5.27
C GLU A 349 -35.37 -10.21 4.89
N GLU A 350 -35.26 -9.26 5.83
CA GLU A 350 -35.57 -7.86 5.59
C GLU A 350 -34.59 -7.24 4.58
N SER A 351 -33.28 -7.41 4.77
CA SER A 351 -32.24 -6.84 3.93
C SER A 351 -32.26 -7.36 2.49
N LEU A 352 -32.74 -8.60 2.26
CA LEU A 352 -32.81 -9.22 0.93
C LEU A 352 -34.19 -9.16 0.28
N SER A 353 -35.20 -8.64 0.99
CA SER A 353 -36.56 -8.51 0.49
C SER A 353 -36.65 -7.64 -0.78
N ASP A 354 -37.66 -7.93 -1.60
CA ASP A 354 -38.03 -7.08 -2.74
C ASP A 354 -38.54 -5.72 -2.24
N LEU A 355 -38.10 -4.63 -2.87
CA LEU A 355 -38.57 -3.29 -2.55
C LEU A 355 -39.80 -2.95 -3.41
N PRO A 356 -40.96 -2.63 -2.82
CA PRO A 356 -42.17 -2.34 -3.58
C PRO A 356 -42.04 -1.02 -4.35
N GLY A 357 -42.47 -1.02 -5.62
CA GLY A 357 -42.70 0.22 -6.36
C GLY A 357 -43.99 0.91 -5.90
N ARG A 358 -44.21 2.15 -6.34
CA ARG A 358 -45.50 2.83 -6.09
C ARG A 358 -46.65 2.04 -6.75
N PRO A 359 -47.83 1.95 -6.14
CA PRO A 359 -49.00 1.37 -6.80
C PRO A 359 -49.37 2.12 -8.09
N GLU A 360 -49.77 1.39 -9.13
CA GLU A 360 -50.36 1.92 -10.37
C GLU A 360 -51.31 0.88 -10.96
N ALA A 361 -52.50 1.31 -11.35
CA ALA A 361 -53.53 0.41 -11.86
C ALA A 361 -53.05 -0.29 -13.15
N GLY A 362 -53.20 -1.61 -13.21
CA GLY A 362 -52.76 -2.43 -14.34
C GLY A 362 -51.25 -2.71 -14.40
N PHE A 363 -50.48 -2.32 -13.36
CA PHE A 363 -49.05 -2.56 -13.31
C PHE A 363 -48.57 -3.12 -11.96
N ARG A 364 -47.65 -4.08 -12.03
CA ARG A 364 -46.87 -4.57 -10.88
C ARG A 364 -45.42 -4.10 -11.00
N ARG A 365 -44.99 -3.32 -10.00
CA ARG A 365 -43.66 -2.68 -9.97
C ARG A 365 -42.92 -3.03 -8.68
N MET A 366 -41.66 -3.44 -8.82
CA MET A 366 -40.78 -3.77 -7.68
C MET A 366 -39.32 -3.66 -8.09
N VAL A 367 -38.44 -3.48 -7.12
CA VAL A 367 -36.99 -3.62 -7.28
C VAL A 367 -36.56 -4.88 -6.56
N LYS A 368 -35.99 -5.82 -7.30
CA LYS A 368 -35.40 -7.04 -6.74
C LYS A 368 -33.97 -6.79 -6.32
N ARG A 369 -33.57 -7.36 -5.18
CA ARG A 369 -32.17 -7.56 -4.81
C ARG A 369 -31.75 -8.94 -5.28
N VAL A 370 -30.77 -9.00 -6.17
CA VAL A 370 -30.23 -10.26 -6.69
C VAL A 370 -28.73 -10.34 -6.39
N PRO A 371 -28.15 -11.52 -6.11
CA PRO A 371 -26.73 -11.62 -5.82
C PRO A 371 -25.86 -11.08 -6.97
N VAL A 372 -24.72 -10.51 -6.62
CA VAL A 372 -23.77 -9.96 -7.59
C VAL A 372 -23.12 -11.03 -8.46
N GLY A 373 -22.75 -12.18 -7.88
CA GLY A 373 -22.00 -13.27 -8.53
C GLY A 373 -20.88 -13.78 -7.62
N PRO A 374 -19.79 -14.36 -8.19
CA PRO A 374 -18.59 -14.67 -7.41
C PRO A 374 -17.97 -13.43 -6.76
N VAL A 375 -17.68 -13.50 -5.46
CA VAL A 375 -17.10 -12.40 -4.66
C VAL A 375 -15.71 -12.78 -4.19
N LEU A 376 -14.72 -11.90 -4.40
CA LEU A 376 -13.41 -12.03 -3.76
C LEU A 376 -13.45 -11.34 -2.40
N ILE A 377 -13.24 -12.09 -1.33
CA ILE A 377 -13.08 -11.55 0.03
C ILE A 377 -11.61 -11.68 0.43
N ALA A 378 -10.94 -10.56 0.66
CA ALA A 378 -9.56 -10.51 1.14
C ALA A 378 -9.54 -10.07 2.61
N GLY A 379 -9.27 -11.02 3.51
CA GLY A 379 -9.36 -10.82 4.95
C GLY A 379 -8.08 -10.28 5.59
N ALA A 380 -8.25 -9.49 6.65
CA ALA A 380 -7.15 -8.99 7.48
C ALA A 380 -6.55 -10.08 8.40
N TRP A 381 -5.38 -9.79 8.98
CA TRP A 381 -4.69 -10.71 9.89
C TRP A 381 -4.93 -10.43 11.37
N ASN A 382 -5.34 -9.21 11.72
CA ASN A 382 -5.44 -8.80 13.11
C ASN A 382 -6.69 -9.38 13.78
N TYR A 383 -7.83 -9.45 13.08
CA TYR A 383 -9.05 -10.08 13.57
C TYR A 383 -9.65 -10.98 12.46
N PRO A 384 -8.96 -12.07 12.10
CA PRO A 384 -9.23 -12.81 10.87
C PRO A 384 -10.64 -13.39 10.79
N TYR A 385 -11.17 -13.97 11.88
CA TYR A 385 -12.53 -14.52 11.89
C TYR A 385 -13.56 -13.39 11.97
N LEU A 386 -13.32 -12.46 12.89
CA LEU A 386 -14.27 -11.39 13.23
C LEU A 386 -14.47 -10.37 12.10
N THR A 387 -13.44 -10.06 11.31
CA THR A 387 -13.58 -9.15 10.15
C THR A 387 -14.11 -9.88 8.92
N THR A 388 -13.66 -11.11 8.68
CA THR A 388 -14.10 -11.89 7.51
C THR A 388 -15.60 -12.19 7.56
N VAL A 389 -16.17 -12.42 8.75
CA VAL A 389 -17.60 -12.74 8.90
C VAL A 389 -18.51 -11.62 8.41
N ASN A 390 -18.08 -10.36 8.56
CA ASN A 390 -18.82 -9.16 8.14
C ASN A 390 -19.14 -9.18 6.64
N ALA A 391 -18.30 -9.81 5.82
CA ALA A 391 -18.48 -9.96 4.38
C ALA A 391 -18.94 -11.37 3.98
N LEU A 392 -18.41 -12.40 4.62
CA LEU A 392 -18.67 -13.80 4.26
C LEU A 392 -20.13 -14.18 4.48
N VAL A 393 -20.71 -13.84 5.63
CA VAL A 393 -22.11 -14.19 5.95
C VAL A 393 -23.09 -13.49 5.01
N PRO A 394 -23.01 -12.16 4.78
CA PRO A 394 -23.91 -11.50 3.85
C PRO A 394 -23.73 -11.98 2.41
N ALA A 395 -22.50 -12.23 1.96
CA ALA A 395 -22.24 -12.77 0.63
C ALA A 395 -22.91 -14.13 0.41
N LEU A 396 -22.70 -15.07 1.34
CA LEU A 396 -23.29 -16.41 1.27
C LEU A 396 -24.81 -16.35 1.35
N LEU A 397 -25.39 -15.59 2.28
CA LEU A 397 -26.84 -15.51 2.48
C LEU A 397 -27.57 -14.81 1.32
N ALA A 398 -26.93 -13.84 0.66
CA ALA A 398 -27.42 -13.24 -0.58
C ALA A 398 -27.43 -14.22 -1.76
N GLY A 399 -26.74 -15.37 -1.66
CA GLY A 399 -26.65 -16.40 -2.70
C GLY A 399 -25.45 -16.25 -3.64
N ASN A 400 -24.40 -15.57 -3.21
CA ASN A 400 -23.14 -15.48 -3.95
C ASN A 400 -22.25 -16.71 -3.71
N SER A 401 -21.35 -17.01 -4.63
CA SER A 401 -20.16 -17.81 -4.32
C SER A 401 -19.01 -16.90 -3.89
N VAL A 402 -18.09 -17.43 -3.11
CA VAL A 402 -17.03 -16.69 -2.43
C VAL A 402 -15.67 -17.34 -2.70
N ILE A 403 -14.72 -16.49 -3.08
CA ILE A 403 -13.30 -16.81 -3.14
C ILE A 403 -12.66 -16.04 -1.99
N LEU A 404 -12.24 -16.75 -0.94
CA LEU A 404 -11.60 -16.17 0.23
C LEU A 404 -10.08 -16.19 0.06
N ARG A 405 -9.46 -15.02 0.19
CA ARG A 405 -8.01 -14.87 0.32
C ARG A 405 -7.70 -14.48 1.77
N PRO A 406 -7.25 -15.41 2.63
CA PRO A 406 -6.78 -15.08 3.96
C PRO A 406 -5.47 -14.29 3.90
N SER A 407 -5.17 -13.50 4.94
CA SER A 407 -3.88 -12.83 5.04
C SER A 407 -2.72 -13.85 5.14
N PRO A 408 -1.58 -13.63 4.46
CA PRO A 408 -0.37 -14.43 4.59
C PRO A 408 0.20 -14.49 6.01
N GLN A 409 -0.18 -13.55 6.88
CA GLN A 409 0.23 -13.53 8.29
C GLN A 409 -0.60 -14.48 9.16
N THR A 410 -1.80 -14.85 8.72
CA THR A 410 -2.70 -15.77 9.42
C THR A 410 -3.43 -16.67 8.41
N PRO A 411 -2.74 -17.49 7.61
CA PRO A 411 -3.40 -18.18 6.49
C PRO A 411 -4.34 -19.31 6.94
N LEU A 412 -4.13 -19.88 8.13
CA LEU A 412 -4.85 -21.09 8.55
C LEU A 412 -6.35 -20.87 8.73
N PHE A 413 -6.80 -19.68 9.14
CA PHE A 413 -8.23 -19.44 9.38
C PHE A 413 -9.07 -19.66 8.11
N GLY A 414 -8.54 -19.32 6.94
CA GLY A 414 -9.22 -19.52 5.66
C GLY A 414 -9.47 -21.01 5.41
N ASN A 415 -8.46 -21.86 5.66
CA ASN A 415 -8.58 -23.31 5.54
C ASN A 415 -9.61 -23.85 6.54
N ARG A 416 -9.60 -23.36 7.79
CA ARG A 416 -10.59 -23.75 8.82
C ARG A 416 -12.00 -23.37 8.42
N LEU A 417 -12.22 -22.18 7.88
CA LEU A 417 -13.54 -21.77 7.37
C LEU A 417 -14.00 -22.69 6.25
N LEU A 418 -13.13 -23.01 5.28
CA LEU A 418 -13.47 -23.94 4.20
C LEU A 418 -13.86 -25.34 4.72
N GLU A 419 -13.06 -25.91 5.64
CA GLU A 419 -13.34 -27.19 6.30
C GLU A 419 -14.70 -27.16 7.00
N VAL A 420 -14.96 -26.14 7.81
CA VAL A 420 -16.19 -26.02 8.59
C VAL A 420 -17.41 -25.83 7.70
N PHE A 421 -17.35 -24.95 6.69
CA PHE A 421 -18.48 -24.76 5.78
C PHE A 421 -18.76 -26.00 4.93
N THR A 422 -17.72 -26.76 4.57
CA THR A 422 -17.88 -28.05 3.89
C THR A 422 -18.61 -29.06 4.77
N GLU A 423 -18.20 -29.18 6.05
CA GLU A 423 -18.86 -30.05 7.04
C GLU A 423 -20.30 -29.61 7.33
N ALA A 424 -20.56 -28.31 7.33
CA ALA A 424 -21.89 -27.72 7.47
C ALA A 424 -22.79 -27.92 6.23
N GLY A 425 -22.30 -28.59 5.18
CA GLY A 425 -23.06 -28.93 3.98
C GLY A 425 -23.17 -27.81 2.94
N LEU A 426 -22.24 -26.85 2.96
CA LEU A 426 -22.14 -25.87 1.87
C LEU A 426 -21.80 -26.60 0.56
N PRO A 427 -22.50 -26.34 -0.57
CA PRO A 427 -22.21 -27.03 -1.81
C PRO A 427 -20.76 -26.81 -2.27
N PRO A 428 -20.15 -27.81 -2.94
CA PRO A 428 -18.77 -27.69 -3.42
C PRO A 428 -18.54 -26.43 -4.25
N GLN A 429 -17.38 -25.80 -4.08
CA GLN A 429 -16.92 -24.62 -4.82
C GLN A 429 -17.73 -23.33 -4.58
N VAL A 430 -18.77 -23.35 -3.71
CA VAL A 430 -19.45 -22.13 -3.28
C VAL A 430 -18.56 -21.28 -2.39
N LEU A 431 -17.77 -21.91 -1.51
CA LEU A 431 -16.63 -21.27 -0.84
C LEU A 431 -15.35 -21.94 -1.33
N GLN A 432 -14.38 -21.13 -1.74
CA GLN A 432 -13.04 -21.57 -2.12
C GLN A 432 -12.00 -20.69 -1.45
N VAL A 433 -10.82 -21.24 -1.18
CA VAL A 433 -9.71 -20.51 -0.55
C VAL A 433 -8.54 -20.44 -1.51
N ILE A 434 -7.98 -19.25 -1.68
CA ILE A 434 -6.75 -19.03 -2.44
C ILE A 434 -5.70 -18.37 -1.56
N HIS A 435 -4.46 -18.82 -1.66
CA HIS A 435 -3.34 -18.32 -0.87
C HIS A 435 -2.45 -17.46 -1.75
N ILE A 436 -2.46 -16.14 -1.57
CA ILE A 436 -1.68 -15.22 -2.42
C ILE A 436 -0.78 -14.38 -1.52
N GLY A 437 0.54 -14.50 -1.65
CA GLY A 437 1.51 -13.71 -0.89
C GLY A 437 1.95 -12.46 -1.64
N ASN A 438 1.88 -12.52 -2.96
CA ASN A 438 2.34 -11.46 -3.85
C ASN A 438 1.17 -10.54 -4.25
N LEU A 439 1.28 -9.25 -3.93
CA LEU A 439 0.24 -8.26 -4.24
C LEU A 439 0.02 -8.07 -5.75
N ASP A 440 1.06 -8.18 -6.60
CA ASP A 440 0.90 -8.13 -8.06
C ASP A 440 0.03 -9.28 -8.59
N VAL A 441 0.08 -10.44 -7.92
CA VAL A 441 -0.80 -11.58 -8.25
C VAL A 441 -2.22 -11.28 -7.76
N LEU A 442 -2.38 -10.75 -6.55
CA LEU A 442 -3.70 -10.39 -6.02
C LEU A 442 -4.44 -9.38 -6.91
N ASP A 443 -3.74 -8.36 -7.41
CA ASP A 443 -4.30 -7.36 -8.33
C ASP A 443 -4.85 -8.01 -9.60
N LYS A 444 -4.06 -8.90 -10.23
CA LYS A 444 -4.47 -9.62 -11.43
C LYS A 444 -5.63 -10.57 -11.15
N VAL A 445 -5.66 -11.19 -9.97
CA VAL A 445 -6.78 -12.03 -9.55
C VAL A 445 -8.05 -11.19 -9.38
N ALA A 446 -7.97 -10.02 -8.75
CA ALA A 446 -9.11 -9.12 -8.60
C ALA A 446 -9.67 -8.63 -9.96
N GLN A 447 -8.86 -8.61 -11.02
CA GLN A 447 -9.26 -8.26 -12.39
C GLN A 447 -9.98 -9.40 -13.14
N ILE A 448 -9.95 -10.64 -12.65
CA ILE A 448 -10.58 -11.77 -13.33
C ILE A 448 -12.06 -11.46 -13.63
N PRO A 449 -12.53 -11.62 -14.89
CA PRO A 449 -13.89 -11.25 -15.30
C PRO A 449 -15.00 -11.96 -14.53
N GLU A 450 -14.77 -13.19 -14.09
CA GLU A 450 -15.73 -13.98 -13.31
C GLU A 450 -15.97 -13.42 -11.91
N ILE A 451 -15.01 -12.68 -11.34
CA ILE A 451 -15.13 -12.04 -10.03
C ILE A 451 -15.97 -10.76 -10.20
N GLN A 452 -17.16 -10.75 -9.60
CA GLN A 452 -18.17 -9.70 -9.79
C GLN A 452 -18.14 -8.63 -8.69
N SER A 453 -17.50 -8.88 -7.55
CA SER A 453 -17.34 -7.92 -6.45
C SER A 453 -16.08 -8.24 -5.65
N VAL A 454 -15.49 -7.22 -5.03
CA VAL A 454 -14.31 -7.36 -4.17
C VAL A 454 -14.59 -6.72 -2.82
N SER A 455 -14.39 -7.46 -1.73
CA SER A 455 -14.40 -6.94 -0.37
C SER A 455 -13.02 -7.11 0.25
N PHE A 456 -12.43 -6.02 0.73
CA PHE A 456 -11.09 -6.01 1.30
C PHE A 456 -11.09 -5.32 2.65
N THR A 457 -10.51 -5.98 3.64
CA THR A 457 -10.19 -5.40 4.95
C THR A 457 -8.67 -5.41 5.13
N GLY A 458 -8.06 -4.25 5.37
CA GLY A 458 -6.60 -4.15 5.50
C GLY A 458 -6.09 -2.71 5.52
N SER A 459 -4.83 -2.50 5.13
CA SER A 459 -4.24 -1.16 5.15
C SER A 459 -4.81 -0.26 4.05
N THR A 460 -4.81 1.06 4.28
CA THR A 460 -5.23 2.05 3.29
C THR A 460 -4.45 1.93 1.99
N ALA A 461 -3.12 1.75 2.05
CA ALA A 461 -2.31 1.52 0.87
C ALA A 461 -2.72 0.26 0.07
N GLY A 462 -3.06 -0.83 0.78
CA GLY A 462 -3.55 -2.06 0.14
C GLY A 462 -4.91 -1.88 -0.51
N GLY A 463 -5.83 -1.16 0.15
CA GLY A 463 -7.16 -0.84 -0.37
C GLY A 463 -7.12 0.05 -1.60
N THR A 464 -6.32 1.12 -1.56
CA THR A 464 -6.11 2.02 -2.70
C THR A 464 -5.56 1.26 -3.90
N ARG A 465 -4.52 0.45 -3.69
CA ARG A 465 -3.93 -0.40 -4.74
C ARG A 465 -4.96 -1.34 -5.37
N LEU A 466 -5.77 -2.01 -4.54
CA LEU A 466 -6.79 -2.94 -5.03
C LEU A 466 -7.91 -2.22 -5.79
N ARG A 467 -8.27 -1.01 -5.36
CA ARG A 467 -9.22 -0.13 -6.07
C ARG A 467 -8.68 0.29 -7.42
N GLU A 468 -7.42 0.70 -7.50
CA GLU A 468 -6.75 1.03 -8.77
C GLU A 468 -6.72 -0.17 -9.71
N ALA A 469 -6.33 -1.34 -9.18
CA ALA A 469 -6.29 -2.58 -9.94
C ALA A 469 -7.65 -2.98 -10.53
N THR A 470 -8.75 -2.62 -9.87
CA THR A 470 -10.11 -2.96 -10.29
C THR A 470 -10.84 -1.84 -11.04
N ALA A 471 -10.24 -0.65 -11.15
CA ALA A 471 -10.87 0.55 -11.71
C ALA A 471 -11.36 0.37 -13.16
N GLN A 472 -10.69 -0.47 -13.95
CA GLN A 472 -11.07 -0.77 -15.34
C GLN A 472 -12.28 -1.71 -15.47
N HIS A 473 -12.72 -2.35 -14.38
CA HIS A 473 -13.70 -3.45 -14.42
C HIS A 473 -15.08 -3.11 -13.81
N ILE A 474 -15.32 -1.87 -13.38
CA ILE A 474 -16.60 -1.34 -12.85
C ILE A 474 -17.32 -2.32 -11.89
N LYS A 475 -16.56 -3.13 -11.15
CA LYS A 475 -17.10 -4.06 -10.16
C LYS A 475 -17.24 -3.33 -8.83
N PRO A 476 -18.28 -3.61 -8.01
CA PRO A 476 -18.36 -3.08 -6.67
C PRO A 476 -17.10 -3.43 -5.87
N VAL A 477 -16.60 -2.45 -5.13
CA VAL A 477 -15.48 -2.61 -4.22
C VAL A 477 -15.91 -2.12 -2.85
N ASN A 478 -15.82 -2.99 -1.85
CA ASN A 478 -16.03 -2.65 -0.45
C ASN A 478 -14.68 -2.67 0.27
N LEU A 479 -14.32 -1.55 0.89
CA LEU A 479 -13.03 -1.32 1.53
C LEU A 479 -13.25 -0.93 2.99
N GLU A 480 -12.73 -1.75 3.90
CA GLU A 480 -12.56 -1.42 5.31
C GLU A 480 -11.07 -1.22 5.58
N LEU A 481 -10.65 0.03 5.74
CA LEU A 481 -9.24 0.41 5.78
C LEU A 481 -8.82 0.89 7.17
N GLY A 482 -7.59 1.37 7.27
CA GLY A 482 -6.99 1.81 8.52
C GLY A 482 -7.65 3.06 9.10
N GLY A 483 -7.25 3.36 10.33
CA GLY A 483 -7.70 4.51 11.10
C GLY A 483 -6.53 5.33 11.64
N ASN A 484 -6.86 6.46 12.25
CA ASN A 484 -5.95 7.19 13.13
C ASN A 484 -6.82 7.82 14.22
N ASP A 485 -7.50 6.92 14.94
CA ASP A 485 -8.77 7.21 15.59
C ASP A 485 -8.55 8.09 16.82
N PRO A 486 -9.20 9.27 16.86
CA PRO A 486 -8.99 10.21 17.93
C PRO A 486 -9.95 9.98 19.11
N ALA A 487 -9.47 10.26 20.32
CA ALA A 487 -10.27 10.39 21.52
C ALA A 487 -10.16 11.81 22.10
N TYR A 488 -11.27 12.41 22.51
CA TYR A 488 -11.27 13.67 23.25
C TYR A 488 -11.80 13.49 24.67
N VAL A 489 -10.99 13.86 25.67
CA VAL A 489 -11.32 13.81 27.08
C VAL A 489 -11.66 15.23 27.59
N ARG A 490 -12.96 15.46 27.81
CA ARG A 490 -13.50 16.74 28.29
C ARG A 490 -13.17 16.98 29.77
N PRO A 491 -13.17 18.24 30.24
CA PRO A 491 -12.75 18.59 31.59
C PRO A 491 -13.66 18.04 32.70
N ASP A 492 -14.86 17.58 32.36
CA ASP A 492 -15.83 16.98 33.29
C ASP A 492 -15.75 15.45 33.36
N ALA A 493 -14.92 14.83 32.51
CA ALA A 493 -14.80 13.39 32.40
C ALA A 493 -14.27 12.73 33.69
N ASP A 494 -14.58 11.45 33.89
CA ASP A 494 -13.98 10.66 34.97
C ASP A 494 -12.56 10.24 34.57
N VAL A 495 -11.58 11.04 34.97
CA VAL A 495 -10.17 10.89 34.56
C VAL A 495 -9.65 9.45 34.72
N LYS A 496 -9.91 8.82 35.87
CA LYS A 496 -9.39 7.47 36.15
C LYS A 496 -10.05 6.44 35.24
N HIS A 497 -11.37 6.43 35.19
CA HIS A 497 -12.11 5.49 34.36
C HIS A 497 -11.76 5.65 32.87
N VAL A 498 -11.67 6.89 32.39
CA VAL A 498 -11.35 7.18 30.99
C VAL A 498 -9.91 6.75 30.65
N ALA A 499 -8.96 6.97 31.56
CA ALA A 499 -7.59 6.49 31.37
C ALA A 499 -7.53 4.96 31.24
N GLU A 500 -8.26 4.22 32.09
CA GLU A 500 -8.38 2.76 32.01
C GLU A 500 -8.90 2.32 30.63
N GLN A 501 -9.99 2.93 30.16
CA GLN A 501 -10.60 2.56 28.88
C GLN A 501 -9.73 2.93 27.67
N LEU A 502 -9.10 4.11 27.68
CA LEU A 502 -8.28 4.57 26.57
C LEU A 502 -6.93 3.86 26.50
N VAL A 503 -6.35 3.44 27.62
CA VAL A 503 -5.17 2.57 27.63
C VAL A 503 -5.52 1.22 27.00
N ASP A 504 -6.64 0.61 27.36
CA ASP A 504 -7.08 -0.63 26.72
C ASP A 504 -7.32 -0.43 25.22
N GLY A 505 -8.04 0.63 24.84
CA GLY A 505 -8.31 0.96 23.44
C GLY A 505 -7.05 1.25 22.59
N ALA A 506 -5.93 1.65 23.20
CA ALA A 506 -4.65 1.90 22.50
C ALA A 506 -3.69 0.70 22.53
N VAL A 507 -3.81 -0.20 23.51
CA VAL A 507 -2.80 -1.25 23.79
C VAL A 507 -3.35 -2.66 23.55
N PHE A 508 -4.66 -2.87 23.56
CA PHE A 508 -5.27 -4.16 23.27
C PHE A 508 -4.76 -4.71 21.93
N ASN A 509 -4.48 -6.01 21.88
CA ASN A 509 -3.83 -6.65 20.72
C ASN A 509 -2.49 -6.00 20.30
N SER A 510 -1.78 -5.38 21.26
CA SER A 510 -0.57 -4.58 21.03
C SER A 510 -0.82 -3.41 20.07
N GLY A 511 -1.98 -2.76 20.17
CA GLY A 511 -2.41 -1.63 19.33
C GLY A 511 -2.69 -1.99 17.87
N GLN A 512 -2.77 -3.27 17.53
CA GLN A 512 -2.98 -3.75 16.16
C GLN A 512 -4.48 -3.94 15.88
N SER A 513 -5.25 -2.85 15.96
CA SER A 513 -6.68 -2.78 15.67
C SER A 513 -6.94 -1.62 14.72
N CYS A 514 -7.85 -1.79 13.75
CA CYS A 514 -8.21 -0.67 12.86
C CYS A 514 -8.90 0.46 13.62
N CYS A 515 -9.61 0.13 14.70
CA CYS A 515 -10.24 1.10 15.61
C CYS A 515 -9.48 1.30 16.93
N SER A 516 -8.17 1.04 16.91
CA SER A 516 -7.27 1.37 18.02
C SER A 516 -7.26 2.89 18.24
N ILE A 517 -7.23 3.33 19.49
CA ILE A 517 -7.01 4.74 19.80
C ILE A 517 -5.57 5.11 19.48
N GLU A 518 -5.38 5.99 18.50
CA GLU A 518 -4.07 6.39 17.98
C GLU A 518 -3.71 7.83 18.37
N ARG A 519 -4.69 8.66 18.75
CA ARG A 519 -4.47 10.06 19.20
C ARG A 519 -5.42 10.43 20.32
N VAL A 520 -4.90 10.98 21.42
CA VAL A 520 -5.73 11.41 22.55
C VAL A 520 -5.58 12.91 22.78
N TYR A 521 -6.68 13.63 22.77
CA TYR A 521 -6.79 15.04 23.10
C TYR A 521 -7.38 15.18 24.49
N VAL A 522 -6.74 15.93 25.36
CA VAL A 522 -7.19 16.09 26.75
C VAL A 522 -7.25 17.56 27.10
N HIS A 523 -8.39 17.98 27.64
CA HIS A 523 -8.57 19.36 28.05
C HIS A 523 -7.55 19.74 29.15
N GLU A 524 -6.93 20.91 29.01
CA GLU A 524 -5.81 21.38 29.84
C GLU A 524 -6.05 21.30 31.36
N LYS A 525 -7.29 21.51 31.82
CA LYS A 525 -7.70 21.46 33.23
C LYS A 525 -7.47 20.11 33.91
N ILE A 526 -7.46 19.02 33.14
CA ILE A 526 -7.32 17.64 33.64
C ILE A 526 -6.17 16.89 32.99
N TYR A 527 -5.37 17.57 32.15
CA TYR A 527 -4.33 16.93 31.34
C TYR A 527 -3.29 16.21 32.21
N ASP A 528 -2.75 16.89 33.22
CA ASP A 528 -1.69 16.31 34.05
C ASP A 528 -2.22 15.12 34.88
N ASP A 529 -3.43 15.25 35.45
CA ASP A 529 -4.10 14.16 36.17
C ASP A 529 -4.37 12.95 35.27
N PHE A 530 -4.77 13.19 34.01
CA PHE A 530 -5.00 12.15 33.03
C PHE A 530 -3.73 11.41 32.63
N VAL A 531 -2.63 12.14 32.36
CA VAL A 531 -1.33 11.52 32.07
C VAL A 531 -0.87 10.66 33.25
N CYS A 532 -1.03 11.14 34.48
CA CYS A 532 -0.73 10.35 35.68
C CYS A 532 -1.61 9.09 35.80
N ALA A 533 -2.90 9.18 35.50
CA ALA A 533 -3.80 8.04 35.51
C ALA A 533 -3.44 6.99 34.44
N VAL A 534 -3.09 7.43 33.22
CA VAL A 534 -2.59 6.56 32.15
C VAL A 534 -1.30 5.83 32.56
N GLN A 535 -0.37 6.55 33.18
CA GLN A 535 0.87 5.97 33.69
C GLN A 535 0.62 4.95 34.80
N GLU A 536 -0.36 5.18 35.67
CA GLU A 536 -0.70 4.23 36.72
C GLU A 536 -1.34 2.96 36.13
N GLU A 537 -2.25 3.10 35.18
CA GLU A 537 -2.88 1.94 34.53
C GLU A 537 -1.85 1.07 33.80
N LEU A 538 -0.93 1.68 33.04
CA LEU A 538 0.09 0.93 32.30
C LEU A 538 1.08 0.15 33.19
N LYS A 539 1.16 0.43 34.49
CA LYS A 539 1.92 -0.41 35.43
C LYS A 539 1.25 -1.77 35.68
N SER A 540 -0.06 -1.88 35.46
CA SER A 540 -0.83 -3.12 35.58
C SER A 540 -0.56 -4.08 34.41
N TYR A 541 -0.13 -3.56 33.26
CA TYR A 541 0.06 -4.33 32.04
C TYR A 541 1.30 -5.23 32.11
N LYS A 542 1.20 -6.41 31.49
CA LYS A 542 2.26 -7.40 31.40
C LYS A 542 2.56 -7.74 29.94
N LEU A 543 3.68 -7.23 29.44
CA LEU A 543 4.27 -7.65 28.16
C LEU A 543 4.97 -9.00 28.32
N GLY A 544 4.63 -10.01 27.51
CA GLY A 544 5.16 -11.35 27.73
C GLY A 544 4.76 -12.39 26.69
N ASP A 545 5.15 -13.64 26.94
CA ASP A 545 4.75 -14.78 26.13
C ASP A 545 3.21 -14.83 25.99
N PRO A 546 2.66 -14.79 24.75
CA PRO A 546 1.22 -14.80 24.57
C PRO A 546 0.54 -16.11 24.98
N GLN A 547 1.29 -17.18 25.26
CA GLN A 547 0.74 -18.42 25.83
C GLN A 547 0.54 -18.35 27.35
N ASP A 548 1.18 -17.40 28.05
CA ASP A 548 0.98 -17.17 29.48
C ASP A 548 -0.37 -16.45 29.71
N GLN A 549 -1.26 -17.06 30.49
CA GLN A 549 -2.59 -16.54 30.81
C GLN A 549 -2.57 -15.17 31.52
N SER A 550 -1.45 -14.82 32.16
CA SER A 550 -1.29 -13.53 32.83
C SER A 550 -0.78 -12.42 31.90
N THR A 551 -0.31 -12.74 30.70
CA THR A 551 0.12 -11.75 29.70
C THR A 551 -1.07 -10.92 29.24
N THR A 552 -0.92 -9.58 29.24
CA THR A 552 -1.93 -8.65 28.70
C THR A 552 -1.50 -8.05 27.36
N THR A 553 -0.21 -8.05 27.03
CA THR A 553 0.31 -7.52 25.77
C THR A 553 1.30 -8.53 25.15
N GLY A 554 1.08 -8.88 23.89
CA GLY A 554 1.92 -9.81 23.13
C GLY A 554 2.91 -9.11 22.20
N PRO A 555 3.61 -9.82 21.31
CA PRO A 555 4.42 -9.19 20.27
C PRO A 555 3.54 -8.50 19.21
N VAL A 556 4.17 -7.64 18.41
CA VAL A 556 3.61 -7.16 17.14
C VAL A 556 3.87 -8.17 16.03
N ILE A 557 3.10 -8.11 14.95
CA ILE A 557 2.98 -9.17 13.95
C ILE A 557 4.28 -9.49 13.21
N SER A 558 5.16 -8.49 13.01
CA SER A 558 6.38 -8.66 12.22
C SER A 558 7.51 -7.72 12.67
N THR A 559 8.72 -8.03 12.22
CA THR A 559 9.88 -7.15 12.39
C THR A 559 9.65 -5.81 11.69
N GLN A 560 9.00 -5.79 10.52
CA GLN A 560 8.66 -4.54 9.84
C GLN A 560 7.69 -3.68 10.64
N ALA A 561 6.71 -4.30 11.32
CA ALA A 561 5.81 -3.57 12.22
C ALA A 561 6.58 -2.96 13.39
N MET A 562 7.47 -3.73 14.02
CA MET A 562 8.34 -3.25 15.09
C MET A 562 9.22 -2.07 14.65
N GLU A 563 9.83 -2.15 13.47
CA GLU A 563 10.64 -1.07 12.87
C GLU A 563 9.81 0.19 12.59
N LYS A 564 8.60 0.05 12.04
CA LYS A 564 7.69 1.16 11.79
C LYS A 564 7.32 1.88 13.09
N ILE A 565 6.94 1.13 14.12
CA ILE A 565 6.57 1.69 15.43
C ILE A 565 7.77 2.43 16.04
N ALA A 566 8.96 1.83 16.00
CA ALA A 566 10.17 2.47 16.48
C ALA A 566 10.49 3.77 15.71
N ALA A 567 10.28 3.79 14.40
CA ALA A 567 10.46 4.98 13.56
C ALA A 567 9.49 6.11 13.93
N HIS A 568 8.20 5.79 14.13
CA HIS A 568 7.18 6.76 14.55
C HIS A 568 7.52 7.38 15.92
N VAL A 569 7.89 6.55 16.89
CA VAL A 569 8.30 7.02 18.23
C VAL A 569 9.56 7.89 18.15
N LYS A 570 10.56 7.49 17.35
CA LYS A 570 11.79 8.26 17.14
C LYS A 570 11.53 9.61 16.49
N ASP A 571 10.66 9.66 15.47
CA ASP A 571 10.24 10.91 14.82
C ASP A 571 9.60 11.87 15.81
N ALA A 572 8.64 11.38 16.61
CA ALA A 572 7.96 12.18 17.62
C ALA A 572 8.95 12.76 18.65
N ILE A 573 9.86 11.94 19.18
CA ILE A 573 10.89 12.39 20.14
C ILE A 573 11.82 13.42 19.51
N ALA A 574 12.26 13.20 18.26
CA ALA A 574 13.13 14.15 17.55
C ALA A 574 12.46 15.52 17.32
N LYS A 575 11.11 15.54 17.24
CA LYS A 575 10.29 16.75 17.11
C LYS A 575 9.79 17.31 18.44
N GLY A 576 10.30 16.81 19.57
CA GLY A 576 10.06 17.37 20.91
C GLY A 576 9.03 16.63 21.77
N ALA A 577 8.51 15.47 21.32
CA ALA A 577 7.69 14.64 22.19
C ALA A 577 8.50 14.12 23.38
N VAL A 578 7.83 13.98 24.52
CA VAL A 578 8.40 13.40 25.74
C VAL A 578 7.83 12.00 25.92
N ASN A 579 8.72 11.01 26.05
CA ASN A 579 8.33 9.66 26.42
C ASN A 579 7.95 9.64 27.91
N SER A 580 6.65 9.48 28.16
CA SER A 580 6.03 9.46 29.48
C SER A 580 5.62 8.05 29.90
N THR A 581 6.22 7.02 29.30
CA THR A 581 5.96 5.62 29.65
C THR A 581 6.41 5.34 31.09
N PRO A 582 5.56 4.73 31.94
CA PRO A 582 5.96 4.42 33.31
C PRO A 582 7.03 3.32 33.36
N GLN A 583 7.75 3.25 34.47
CA GLN A 583 8.59 2.10 34.75
C GLN A 583 7.72 0.85 34.95
N ASN A 584 8.00 -0.19 34.16
CA ASN A 584 7.37 -1.50 34.28
C ASN A 584 8.40 -2.55 33.89
N ARG A 585 8.68 -3.49 34.80
CA ARG A 585 9.71 -4.52 34.59
C ARG A 585 9.46 -5.38 33.35
N SER A 586 8.19 -5.60 32.98
CA SER A 586 7.85 -6.37 31.78
C SER A 586 8.19 -5.63 30.48
N PHE A 587 8.32 -4.31 30.51
CA PHE A 587 8.63 -3.48 29.34
C PHE A 587 10.14 -3.42 29.05
N GLU A 588 10.99 -3.93 29.95
CA GLU A 588 12.43 -4.05 29.74
C GLU A 588 12.78 -5.21 28.79
N VAL A 589 12.35 -5.14 27.53
CA VAL A 589 12.50 -6.21 26.52
C VAL A 589 13.95 -6.68 26.40
N ALA A 590 14.90 -5.73 26.38
CA ALA A 590 16.33 -6.02 26.27
C ALA A 590 16.88 -6.86 27.44
N ASN A 591 16.24 -6.78 28.61
CA ASN A 591 16.63 -7.48 29.83
C ASN A 591 15.82 -8.77 30.05
N ASN A 592 14.94 -9.15 29.11
CA ASN A 592 14.07 -10.31 29.23
C ASN A 592 14.38 -11.37 28.14
N PRO A 593 15.20 -12.39 28.46
CA PRO A 593 15.62 -13.42 27.51
C PRO A 593 14.47 -14.22 26.88
N GLN A 594 13.30 -14.27 27.51
CA GLN A 594 12.12 -15.01 27.03
C GLN A 594 11.48 -14.32 25.82
N ILE A 595 11.51 -12.99 25.79
CA ILE A 595 10.84 -12.19 24.74
C ILE A 595 11.83 -11.48 23.81
N GLN A 596 13.12 -11.37 24.16
CA GLN A 596 14.14 -10.74 23.32
C GLN A 596 14.24 -11.32 21.89
N LYS A 597 13.80 -12.56 21.68
CA LYS A 597 13.86 -13.24 20.38
C LYS A 597 12.66 -12.98 19.48
N GLY A 598 11.58 -12.41 19.99
CA GLY A 598 10.37 -12.12 19.20
C GLY A 598 10.23 -10.64 18.86
N ASN A 599 9.15 -10.30 18.17
CA ASN A 599 8.84 -8.93 17.75
C ASN A 599 8.11 -8.17 18.87
N PHE A 600 8.72 -8.02 20.05
CA PHE A 600 8.07 -7.40 21.19
C PHE A 600 8.31 -5.90 21.25
N VAL A 601 7.23 -5.13 21.34
CA VAL A 601 7.26 -3.67 21.50
C VAL A 601 6.56 -3.33 22.81
N SER A 602 7.25 -2.62 23.71
CA SER A 602 6.62 -2.09 24.93
C SER A 602 5.55 -1.07 24.57
N PRO A 603 4.44 -0.99 25.31
CA PRO A 603 3.55 0.16 25.24
C PRO A 603 4.34 1.46 25.43
N VAL A 604 4.02 2.49 24.64
CA VAL A 604 4.68 3.80 24.69
C VAL A 604 3.64 4.89 24.88
N VAL A 605 3.83 5.75 25.89
CA VAL A 605 3.05 6.98 26.07
C VAL A 605 3.89 8.17 25.63
N LEU A 606 3.38 8.97 24.71
CA LEU A 606 4.03 10.19 24.24
C LEU A 606 3.21 11.39 24.68
N THR A 607 3.88 12.36 25.30
CA THR A 607 3.30 13.66 25.69
C THR A 607 4.04 14.77 24.97
N ASN A 608 3.53 16.02 25.06
CA ASN A 608 4.09 17.14 24.28
C ASN A 608 4.13 16.85 22.77
N VAL A 609 3.14 16.10 22.28
CA VAL A 609 2.97 15.77 20.87
C VAL A 609 2.24 16.88 20.14
N ASN A 610 2.43 16.95 18.82
CA ASN A 610 1.68 17.86 17.95
C ASN A 610 1.58 17.27 16.54
N HIS A 611 0.74 17.87 15.71
CA HIS A 611 0.43 17.40 14.36
C HIS A 611 1.60 17.48 13.37
N THR A 612 2.81 17.89 13.75
CA THR A 612 4.00 17.74 12.88
C THR A 612 4.65 16.36 12.99
N MET A 613 4.23 15.54 13.96
CA MET A 613 4.79 14.22 14.28
C MET A 613 4.04 13.10 13.55
N ALA A 614 4.76 12.06 13.12
CA ALA A 614 4.17 10.92 12.41
C ALA A 614 3.05 10.23 13.21
N THR A 615 3.23 10.04 14.52
CA THR A 615 2.21 9.45 15.42
C THR A 615 0.90 10.25 15.49
N MET A 616 0.89 11.51 15.07
CA MET A 616 -0.31 12.35 15.05
C MET A 616 -0.95 12.47 13.65
N LYS A 617 -0.33 11.90 12.61
CA LYS A 617 -0.85 11.96 11.22
C LYS A 617 -1.08 10.59 10.59
N GLU A 618 -0.19 9.65 10.86
CA GLU A 618 -0.16 8.32 10.25
C GLU A 618 -0.62 7.25 11.25
N GLU A 619 -1.30 6.22 10.75
CA GLU A 619 -1.64 5.02 11.54
C GLU A 619 -0.35 4.34 12.02
N THR A 620 -0.12 4.23 13.34
CA THR A 620 1.05 3.54 13.88
C THR A 620 0.83 2.03 13.86
N PHE A 621 -0.38 1.57 14.17
CA PHE A 621 -0.78 0.16 14.25
C PHE A 621 0.09 -0.63 15.25
N GLY A 622 0.33 -0.03 16.41
CA GLY A 622 1.18 -0.53 17.47
C GLY A 622 0.81 0.10 18.81
N PRO A 623 1.40 -0.35 19.93
CA PRO A 623 0.95 0.05 21.26
C PRO A 623 1.53 1.42 21.64
N VAL A 624 1.16 2.48 20.90
CA VAL A 624 1.65 3.85 21.10
C VAL A 624 0.45 4.76 21.35
N MET A 625 0.48 5.49 22.46
CA MET A 625 -0.59 6.38 22.90
C MET A 625 -0.04 7.83 23.01
N PRO A 626 -0.13 8.63 21.95
CA PRO A 626 0.22 10.04 21.99
C PRO A 626 -0.94 10.88 22.59
N ILE A 627 -0.60 11.73 23.56
CA ILE A 627 -1.54 12.54 24.34
C ILE A 627 -1.22 14.03 24.15
N MET A 628 -2.13 14.75 23.50
CA MET A 628 -2.05 16.17 23.20
C MET A 628 -2.95 16.99 24.12
N LYS A 629 -2.42 18.10 24.63
CA LYS A 629 -3.19 19.07 25.43
C LYS A 629 -4.01 19.97 24.51
N VAL A 630 -5.27 20.24 24.88
CA VAL A 630 -6.16 21.18 24.18
C VAL A 630 -6.85 22.11 25.18
N SER A 631 -7.25 23.30 24.75
CA SER A 631 -7.81 24.38 25.57
C SER A 631 -9.34 24.48 25.52
N SER A 632 -9.97 23.85 24.53
CA SER A 632 -11.43 23.92 24.30
C SER A 632 -11.97 22.73 23.52
N ASP A 633 -13.30 22.56 23.54
CA ASP A 633 -14.00 21.61 22.69
C ASP A 633 -13.76 21.93 21.20
N GLU A 634 -13.74 23.21 20.82
CA GLU A 634 -13.55 23.65 19.44
C GLU A 634 -12.16 23.28 18.90
N GLU A 635 -11.12 23.48 19.70
CA GLU A 635 -9.77 23.06 19.35
C GLU A 635 -9.67 21.53 19.24
N ALA A 636 -10.26 20.80 20.19
CA ALA A 636 -10.29 19.34 20.17
C ALA A 636 -10.92 18.82 18.86
N ILE A 637 -12.14 19.25 18.53
CA ILE A 637 -12.83 18.81 17.31
C ILE A 637 -12.04 19.15 16.04
N THR A 638 -11.43 20.35 15.99
CA THR A 638 -10.60 20.75 14.85
C THR A 638 -9.43 19.79 14.65
N LEU A 639 -8.73 19.43 15.73
CA LEU A 639 -7.58 18.53 15.68
C LEU A 639 -7.99 17.06 15.48
N MET A 640 -9.12 16.62 16.03
CA MET A 640 -9.66 15.28 15.77
C MET A 640 -9.87 15.08 14.26
N ASN A 641 -10.43 16.08 13.58
CA ASN A 641 -10.72 16.07 12.15
C ASN A 641 -9.50 16.35 11.25
N ASP A 642 -8.39 16.88 11.78
CA ASP A 642 -7.12 17.05 11.06
C ASP A 642 -6.41 15.70 10.86
N SER A 643 -7.00 14.87 10.01
CA SER A 643 -6.52 13.56 9.61
C SER A 643 -7.11 13.18 8.25
N ASP A 644 -6.34 12.45 7.44
CA ASP A 644 -6.81 11.82 6.20
C ASP A 644 -7.73 10.61 6.46
N TYR A 645 -7.78 10.15 7.71
CA TYR A 645 -8.57 9.01 8.17
C TYR A 645 -9.88 9.46 8.83
N GLY A 646 -10.85 8.55 8.90
CA GLY A 646 -12.14 8.77 9.54
C GLY A 646 -12.88 7.46 9.80
N LEU A 647 -12.22 6.50 10.47
CA LEU A 647 -12.85 5.22 10.80
C LEU A 647 -13.71 5.34 12.05
N THR A 648 -13.08 5.48 13.23
CA THR A 648 -13.79 5.75 14.48
C THR A 648 -13.25 6.96 15.23
N ALA A 649 -14.03 7.47 16.17
CA ALA A 649 -13.64 8.53 17.08
C ALA A 649 -14.43 8.44 18.41
N SER A 650 -13.93 9.04 19.48
CA SER A 650 -14.62 9.04 20.77
C SER A 650 -14.54 10.38 21.51
N VAL A 651 -15.63 10.73 22.22
CA VAL A 651 -15.72 11.87 23.14
C VAL A 651 -16.07 11.35 24.53
N TRP A 652 -15.31 11.76 25.54
CA TRP A 652 -15.44 11.29 26.92
C TRP A 652 -15.86 12.44 27.82
N THR A 653 -17.04 12.33 28.44
CA THR A 653 -17.70 13.41 29.18
C THR A 653 -18.86 12.92 30.04
N LYS A 654 -19.19 13.65 31.10
CA LYS A 654 -20.41 13.40 31.92
C LYS A 654 -21.61 14.17 31.37
N ASP A 655 -21.38 15.27 30.67
CA ASP A 655 -22.40 16.06 29.98
C ASP A 655 -22.71 15.46 28.60
N ILE A 656 -23.67 14.52 28.59
CA ILE A 656 -24.08 13.76 27.40
C ILE A 656 -24.66 14.68 26.32
N THR A 657 -25.47 15.67 26.67
CA THR A 657 -26.06 16.60 25.70
C THR A 657 -24.98 17.34 24.93
N ARG A 658 -23.96 17.85 25.63
CA ARG A 658 -22.83 18.47 24.95
C ARG A 658 -21.97 17.44 24.21
N GLY A 659 -21.87 16.20 24.69
CA GLY A 659 -21.26 15.10 23.94
C GLY A 659 -21.93 14.88 22.57
N GLU A 660 -23.27 14.84 22.54
CA GLU A 660 -24.07 14.68 21.31
C GLU A 660 -23.82 15.82 20.32
N GLU A 661 -23.79 17.07 20.78
CA GLU A 661 -23.45 18.24 19.95
C GLU A 661 -22.04 18.15 19.33
N LEU A 662 -21.10 17.52 20.04
CA LEU A 662 -19.71 17.41 19.60
C LEU A 662 -19.51 16.29 18.59
N ILE A 663 -20.12 15.12 18.83
CA ILE A 663 -19.96 13.97 17.92
C ILE A 663 -20.55 14.25 16.53
N ASP A 664 -21.59 15.08 16.42
CA ASP A 664 -22.18 15.51 15.14
C ASP A 664 -21.18 16.28 14.25
N ARG A 665 -20.11 16.83 14.84
CA ARG A 665 -19.07 17.61 14.15
C ARG A 665 -17.83 16.77 13.82
N VAL A 666 -17.73 15.53 14.29
CA VAL A 666 -16.58 14.66 14.08
C VAL A 666 -16.73 13.92 12.75
N GLU A 667 -15.68 13.94 11.93
CA GLU A 667 -15.67 13.32 10.61
C GLU A 667 -15.17 11.86 10.69
N ALA A 668 -16.00 10.95 11.18
CA ALA A 668 -15.71 9.53 11.19
C ALA A 668 -16.98 8.67 10.96
N GLY A 669 -16.78 7.43 10.51
CA GLY A 669 -17.89 6.52 10.23
C GLY A 669 -18.58 5.97 11.49
N THR A 670 -17.87 5.87 12.61
CA THR A 670 -18.44 5.53 13.92
C THR A 670 -17.92 6.49 14.99
N VAL A 671 -18.81 7.20 15.68
CA VAL A 671 -18.42 8.14 16.75
C VAL A 671 -19.07 7.72 18.06
N PHE A 672 -18.26 7.64 19.11
CA PHE A 672 -18.68 7.17 20.43
C PHE A 672 -18.75 8.29 21.46
N ILE A 673 -19.67 8.17 22.42
CA ILE A 673 -19.63 8.88 23.70
C ILE A 673 -19.30 7.87 24.79
N ASN A 674 -18.25 8.13 25.58
CA ASN A 674 -17.80 7.30 26.69
C ASN A 674 -17.54 5.81 26.33
N ARG A 675 -17.02 5.57 25.12
CA ARG A 675 -16.65 4.25 24.61
C ARG A 675 -15.61 4.38 23.48
N CYS A 676 -14.88 3.31 23.19
CA CYS A 676 -14.06 3.16 21.99
C CYS A 676 -13.94 1.67 21.60
N ASP A 677 -13.27 1.38 20.48
CA ASP A 677 -12.88 0.03 20.02
C ASP A 677 -14.02 -1.01 20.03
N TYR A 678 -15.25 -0.59 19.65
CA TYR A 678 -16.41 -1.47 19.64
C TYR A 678 -17.29 -1.30 18.40
N PRO A 679 -17.02 -2.05 17.32
CA PRO A 679 -17.90 -2.07 16.16
C PRO A 679 -19.14 -2.92 16.47
N SER A 680 -20.28 -2.26 16.65
CA SER A 680 -21.58 -2.88 16.96
C SER A 680 -22.12 -3.64 15.73
N PRO A 681 -22.70 -4.85 15.89
CA PRO A 681 -23.25 -5.61 14.77
C PRO A 681 -24.41 -4.90 14.05
N ASP A 682 -25.20 -4.13 14.79
CA ASP A 682 -26.44 -3.51 14.36
C ASP A 682 -26.30 -2.11 13.75
N LEU A 683 -25.11 -1.53 13.85
CA LEU A 683 -24.80 -0.23 13.25
C LEU A 683 -23.97 -0.41 11.98
N ALA A 684 -24.03 0.60 11.10
CA ALA A 684 -23.22 0.62 9.90
C ALA A 684 -21.73 0.69 10.27
N TRP A 685 -20.94 -0.23 9.75
CA TRP A 685 -19.49 -0.18 9.83
C TRP A 685 -18.94 0.32 8.50
N THR A 686 -18.37 1.52 8.54
CA THR A 686 -17.88 2.24 7.36
C THR A 686 -16.75 3.17 7.77
N GLY A 687 -15.84 3.46 6.84
CA GLY A 687 -14.80 4.46 7.02
C GLY A 687 -15.07 5.68 6.15
N TRP A 688 -14.92 6.87 6.70
CA TRP A 688 -14.94 8.13 5.96
C TRP A 688 -13.54 8.47 5.43
N LYS A 689 -13.46 9.45 4.52
CA LYS A 689 -12.20 9.90 3.89
C LYS A 689 -11.44 8.72 3.27
N THR A 690 -10.20 8.46 3.70
CA THR A 690 -9.38 7.34 3.20
C THR A 690 -9.56 6.04 3.99
N SER A 691 -10.38 6.03 5.04
CA SER A 691 -10.61 4.85 5.89
C SER A 691 -11.55 3.81 5.29
N GLY A 692 -12.24 4.10 4.18
CA GLY A 692 -13.07 3.07 3.56
C GLY A 692 -13.95 3.52 2.41
N LEU A 693 -14.65 2.53 1.87
CA LEU A 693 -15.66 2.69 0.83
C LEU A 693 -16.69 1.56 0.99
N GLY A 694 -17.97 1.91 1.03
CA GLY A 694 -19.04 0.95 1.22
C GLY A 694 -19.41 0.79 2.70
N CYS A 695 -20.05 -0.32 3.02
CA CYS A 695 -20.61 -0.59 4.34
C CYS A 695 -20.62 -2.09 4.58
N THR A 696 -20.18 -2.51 5.76
CA THR A 696 -20.53 -3.81 6.32
C THR A 696 -21.29 -3.62 7.62
N LEU A 697 -21.85 -4.71 8.16
CA LEU A 697 -22.70 -4.67 9.35
C LEU A 697 -23.94 -3.79 9.19
N GLY A 698 -24.79 -3.77 10.22
CA GLY A 698 -26.03 -3.01 10.25
C GLY A 698 -27.01 -3.37 9.13
N PRO A 699 -28.10 -2.60 8.99
CA PRO A 699 -29.16 -2.87 8.00
C PRO A 699 -28.69 -2.87 6.54
N ARG A 700 -27.54 -2.25 6.26
CA ARG A 700 -26.96 -2.09 4.91
C ARG A 700 -25.81 -3.06 4.62
N GLY A 701 -25.47 -3.98 5.53
CA GLY A 701 -24.34 -4.90 5.36
C GLY A 701 -24.44 -5.85 4.16
N TYR A 702 -25.61 -5.97 3.53
CA TYR A 702 -25.85 -6.76 2.33
C TYR A 702 -25.62 -6.00 1.02
N ASP A 703 -25.54 -4.67 1.05
CA ASP A 703 -25.58 -3.83 -0.15
C ASP A 703 -24.42 -4.14 -1.12
N GLY A 704 -23.22 -4.42 -0.61
CA GLY A 704 -22.04 -4.78 -1.42
C GLY A 704 -22.14 -6.14 -2.13
N PHE A 705 -23.14 -6.95 -1.78
CA PHE A 705 -23.30 -8.34 -2.22
C PHE A 705 -24.57 -8.57 -3.06
N VAL A 706 -25.33 -7.51 -3.31
CA VAL A 706 -26.51 -7.54 -4.19
C VAL A 706 -26.42 -6.46 -5.27
N LYS A 707 -27.16 -6.67 -6.36
CA LYS A 707 -27.45 -5.67 -7.38
C LYS A 707 -28.95 -5.53 -7.54
N LEU A 708 -29.38 -4.34 -7.91
CA LEU A 708 -30.80 -4.01 -8.05
C LEU A 708 -31.29 -4.37 -9.46
N LYS A 709 -32.48 -4.95 -9.54
CA LYS A 709 -33.16 -5.25 -10.82
C LYS A 709 -34.61 -4.81 -10.75
N SER A 710 -34.95 -3.76 -11.51
CA SER A 710 -36.31 -3.22 -11.56
C SER A 710 -37.22 -4.07 -12.45
N TYR A 711 -38.38 -4.44 -11.93
CA TYR A 711 -39.44 -5.15 -12.65
C TYR A 711 -40.58 -4.16 -12.88
N HIS A 712 -41.00 -4.00 -14.13
CA HIS A 712 -42.16 -3.21 -14.51
C HIS A 712 -43.08 -4.07 -15.38
N ILE A 713 -44.10 -4.64 -14.77
CA ILE A 713 -44.94 -5.67 -15.39
C ILE A 713 -46.31 -5.04 -15.65
N LYS A 714 -46.75 -5.06 -16.90
CA LYS A 714 -48.13 -4.70 -17.27
C LYS A 714 -48.98 -5.95 -17.18
N ASP A 715 -50.06 -5.89 -16.41
CA ASP A 715 -50.99 -7.02 -16.30
C ASP A 715 -51.77 -7.14 -17.61
N SER A 716 -51.87 -8.35 -18.15
CA SER A 716 -52.49 -8.65 -19.45
C SER A 716 -54.03 -8.52 -19.45
N SER A 717 -54.61 -7.98 -18.38
CA SER A 717 -56.07 -7.92 -18.15
C SER A 717 -56.59 -6.53 -17.73
N ALA A 718 -55.83 -5.47 -18.02
CA ALA A 718 -56.30 -4.08 -17.90
C ALA A 718 -56.69 -3.48 -19.25
#